data_AF-A0A350RC17-F1
#
_entry.id   AF-A0A350RC17-F1
#
_cell.length_a   1.000
_cell.length_b   1.000
_cell.length_c   1.000
_cell.angle_alpha   90.00
_cell.angle_beta   90.00
_cell.angle_gamma   90.00
#
_symmetry.space_group_name_H-M   'P 1'
#
loop_
_entity.id
_entity.type
_entity.pdbx_description
1 polymer ?
#
loop_
_entity_poly.entity_id
_entity_poly.type
_entity_poly.pdbx_seq_one_letter_code
_entity_poly.pdbx_strand_id
1 'polypeptide(L)'
;MKKGLSIWILTFLMILLTACKENVPTEEEIIIPTCSYAFTMTKGEVIPVLSLDLPYSTTKGNIENFINPCKPEDINPLTLTDSSIRTHQMIFTFDAIYPLDSINIISNIELLSVEVSLDTISYDRILSNQTLTSEILDLGGTMAKAVKLVIPLSEDDLTVDDIRFKLDEGLIIQEDEDLTRQFLRYNGWTGADGIFTFNLTNGDETIGAEKSTVGFIFSDTFVGEVYSNNNLRKTSIMINNSLGYLDTSKPIDEAMSFEYGMAGITPVSPFISDAYIGLKARNLLDGDGLTISQSEYALLSNSSEGLSYRASSNQAEILIDLKNSEIVDKLVIWNDNSNPNMGAKDILISFSEDNMNFSTPIPYTLDKASGSSNEPYTLKIDDLHTDARYIKIELVSSYDQNVVGLGKLMIFNDEEEFLFGEITASPSVDTLMGNELTSRLWLQDGVVINNKLYIFPILVKDEGEAFKVHNVGLIETPIINERIRFEQANYYSTPLQVKTEDGGTIFFGAGLLNNVSRDGYIYIYGYKDLVGRHLVVGRFLPEDILNFNNWTYFNGDTFVKDINQVQGLISKVSPELSVTYMPSGMYEGKYMLTVMEDTTSGKISYAISDTPYGTFSAYINIYETNVSHLRGAFTYNAKLHPALSKPGEYIVSYNVNTTQVGALSDARIYYPRFIKIIEVKK
;
A
#
# COMPACT_ATOMS: atom_id res chain seq x y z
N MET A 1 4.40 77.03 26.52
CA MET A 1 4.24 76.06 27.63
C MET A 1 5.33 75.01 27.42
N LYS A 2 6.47 75.06 28.14
CA LYS A 2 6.73 74.39 29.44
C LYS A 2 6.29 72.92 29.40
N LYS A 3 7.16 71.93 29.66
CA LYS A 3 8.15 71.88 30.74
C LYS A 3 9.40 71.08 30.36
N GLY A 4 10.56 71.64 30.68
CA GLY A 4 11.70 70.86 31.18
C GLY A 4 11.74 70.96 32.71
N LEU A 5 12.37 69.98 33.36
CA LEU A 5 12.94 70.11 34.69
C LEU A 5 14.25 69.30 34.73
N SER A 6 15.30 70.00 35.15
CA SER A 6 16.73 69.64 35.21
C SER A 6 17.08 68.94 36.52
N ILE A 7 18.22 68.23 36.58
CA ILE A 7 19.20 68.11 37.69
C ILE A 7 20.38 67.26 37.15
N TRP A 8 21.53 67.87 36.81
CA TRP A 8 22.73 68.08 37.65
C TRP A 8 23.51 66.80 38.01
N ILE A 9 24.66 66.56 37.39
CA ILE A 9 26.02 66.64 38.00
C ILE A 9 27.08 66.21 36.96
N LEU A 10 28.04 67.12 36.77
CA LEU A 10 29.20 67.06 35.90
C LEU A 10 30.35 66.29 36.60
N THR A 11 31.00 65.40 35.86
CA THR A 11 32.46 65.15 35.82
C THR A 11 33.30 65.47 37.06
N PHE A 12 33.69 64.43 37.81
CA PHE A 12 35.05 64.23 38.34
C PHE A 12 35.16 62.77 38.83
N LEU A 13 36.34 62.14 38.70
CA LEU A 13 36.67 60.74 38.99
C LEU A 13 36.24 59.68 37.96
N MET A 14 37.10 59.39 36.99
CA MET A 14 37.54 58.02 36.68
C MET A 14 38.66 58.05 35.62
N ILE A 15 39.84 58.53 36.03
CA ILE A 15 41.11 58.11 35.44
C ILE A 15 41.81 57.31 36.54
N LEU A 16 41.48 56.03 36.62
CA LEU A 16 42.16 54.96 37.35
C LEU A 16 41.18 53.79 37.38
N LEU A 17 41.27 52.92 36.38
CA LEU A 17 40.94 51.48 36.41
C LEU A 17 41.14 50.89 34.99
N THR A 18 42.31 51.13 34.41
CA THR A 18 42.91 50.21 33.43
C THR A 18 43.94 49.38 34.20
N ALA A 19 43.53 48.18 34.62
CA ALA A 19 44.37 46.98 34.81
C ALA A 19 43.64 46.00 35.72
N CYS A 20 42.70 45.25 35.14
CA CYS A 20 42.37 43.85 35.44
C CYS A 20 41.28 43.45 34.45
N LYS A 21 41.63 43.41 33.15
CA LYS A 21 41.00 42.43 32.27
C LYS A 21 41.70 41.13 32.63
N GLU A 22 41.01 40.23 33.31
CA GLU A 22 41.40 38.83 33.22
C GLU A 22 41.50 38.51 31.73
N ASN A 23 42.70 38.10 31.31
CA ASN A 23 42.85 37.39 30.05
C ASN A 23 42.02 36.13 30.19
N VAL A 24 40.75 36.18 29.75
CA VAL A 24 40.06 34.96 29.33
C VAL A 24 40.95 34.43 28.20
N PRO A 25 41.59 33.26 28.37
CA PRO A 25 42.28 32.66 27.25
C PRO A 25 41.21 32.45 26.20
N THR A 26 41.36 33.12 25.04
CA THR A 26 40.70 32.67 23.83
C THR A 26 41.16 31.24 23.63
N GLU A 27 40.30 30.26 23.93
CA GLU A 27 40.52 28.87 23.54
C GLU A 27 40.94 28.92 22.07
N GLU A 28 42.16 28.44 21.76
CA GLU A 28 42.63 28.39 20.39
C GLU A 28 41.61 27.60 19.59
N GLU A 29 41.05 28.22 18.56
CA GLU A 29 40.05 27.60 17.70
C GLU A 29 40.68 26.36 17.06
N ILE A 30 40.25 25.18 17.50
CA ILE A 30 40.75 23.91 16.97
C ILE A 30 40.19 23.76 15.56
N ILE A 31 41.05 23.94 14.56
CA ILE A 31 40.69 23.79 13.14
C ILE A 31 40.85 22.31 12.77
N ILE A 32 39.74 21.64 12.47
CA ILE A 32 39.77 20.28 11.92
C ILE A 32 40.34 20.33 10.50
N PRO A 33 41.35 19.49 10.18
CA PRO A 33 41.92 19.45 8.84
C PRO A 33 40.85 19.08 7.81
N THR A 34 40.86 19.77 6.66
CA THR A 34 40.02 19.37 5.54
C THR A 34 40.54 18.05 4.96
N CYS A 35 39.65 17.10 4.75
CA CYS A 35 39.96 15.83 4.11
C CYS A 35 38.97 15.55 2.97
N SER A 36 39.39 14.74 1.99
CA SER A 36 38.55 14.36 0.85
C SER A 36 37.57 13.24 1.18
N TYR A 37 37.05 13.22 2.40
CA TYR A 37 36.16 12.16 2.86
C TYR A 37 34.84 12.23 2.10
N ALA A 38 34.52 11.14 1.41
CA ALA A 38 33.25 10.94 0.75
C ALA A 38 32.77 9.54 1.12
N PHE A 39 31.64 9.47 1.80
CA PHE A 39 31.03 8.20 2.16
C PHE A 39 30.45 7.56 0.89
N THR A 40 30.96 6.38 0.53
CA THR A 40 30.59 5.72 -0.72
C THR A 40 29.58 4.60 -0.53
N MET A 41 29.20 4.33 0.73
CA MET A 41 28.33 3.24 1.17
C MET A 41 28.98 1.88 0.91
N THR A 42 30.29 1.79 1.13
CA THR A 42 31.07 0.54 0.98
C THR A 42 31.32 -0.07 2.36
N LYS A 43 31.22 -1.40 2.47
CA LYS A 43 31.47 -2.14 3.71
C LYS A 43 32.79 -1.69 4.38
N GLY A 44 32.77 -1.49 5.69
CA GLY A 44 33.92 -1.11 6.50
C GLY A 44 34.25 0.39 6.50
N GLU A 45 33.53 1.20 5.72
CA GLU A 45 33.59 2.65 5.83
C GLU A 45 33.05 3.14 7.19
N VAL A 46 33.48 4.32 7.61
CA VAL A 46 32.94 4.98 8.80
C VAL A 46 31.58 5.60 8.42
N ILE A 47 30.55 5.42 9.22
CA ILE A 47 29.25 6.04 8.95
C ILE A 47 29.31 7.50 9.41
N PRO A 48 28.96 8.49 8.57
CA PRO A 48 28.87 9.88 8.99
C PRO A 48 27.81 10.05 10.08
N VAL A 49 28.19 10.66 11.20
CA VAL A 49 27.24 11.04 12.25
C VAL A 49 26.61 12.37 11.85
N LEU A 50 25.28 12.41 11.78
CA LEU A 50 24.52 13.63 11.47
C LEU A 50 24.47 14.57 12.68
N SER A 51 24.22 14.03 13.88
CA SER A 51 24.21 14.80 15.12
C SER A 51 24.60 13.96 16.34
N LEU A 52 25.08 14.63 17.38
CA LEU A 52 25.33 14.07 18.70
C LEU A 52 24.62 14.90 19.76
N ASP A 53 23.65 14.31 20.45
CA ASP A 53 22.93 14.92 21.56
C ASP A 53 23.39 14.34 22.91
N LEU A 54 23.57 15.24 23.88
CA LEU A 54 24.03 14.95 25.24
C LEU A 54 23.04 15.51 26.27
N PRO A 55 21.77 15.06 26.27
CA PRO A 55 20.65 15.78 26.88
C PRO A 55 20.76 15.96 28.40
N TYR A 56 21.56 15.12 29.06
CA TYR A 56 21.70 15.12 30.52
C TYR A 56 23.10 15.45 31.00
N SER A 57 24.06 15.73 30.12
CA SER A 57 25.48 15.87 30.50
C SER A 57 25.95 17.31 30.37
N THR A 58 26.78 17.76 31.32
CA THR A 58 27.59 18.96 31.14
C THR A 58 28.87 18.58 30.40
N THR A 59 29.17 19.25 29.29
CA THR A 59 30.24 18.86 28.37
C THR A 59 31.22 19.99 28.09
N LYS A 60 32.52 19.65 28.01
CA LYS A 60 33.58 20.51 27.47
C LYS A 60 34.06 19.94 26.13
N GLY A 61 34.48 20.83 25.22
CA GLY A 61 34.85 20.50 23.85
C GLY A 61 33.78 20.89 22.84
N ASN A 62 34.10 20.81 21.55
CA ASN A 62 33.19 21.18 20.47
C ASN A 62 32.59 19.93 19.81
N ILE A 63 31.25 19.80 19.85
CA ILE A 63 30.51 18.64 19.33
C ILE A 63 30.62 18.54 17.79
N GLU A 64 30.50 19.65 17.07
CA GLU A 64 30.59 19.66 15.59
C GLU A 64 31.96 19.18 15.12
N ASN A 65 33.01 19.64 15.79
CA ASN A 65 34.37 19.16 15.57
C ASN A 65 34.53 17.68 15.96
N PHE A 66 33.86 17.22 17.03
CA PHE A 66 33.94 15.84 17.52
C PHE A 66 33.36 14.82 16.54
N ILE A 67 32.20 15.12 15.94
CA ILE A 67 31.53 14.22 15.00
C ILE A 67 32.05 14.34 13.54
N ASN A 68 32.98 15.27 13.30
CA ASN A 68 33.51 15.50 11.96
C ASN A 68 34.32 14.27 11.49
N PRO A 69 34.00 13.65 10.35
CA PRO A 69 34.69 12.43 9.89
C PRO A 69 36.18 12.65 9.55
N CYS A 70 36.60 13.90 9.33
CA CYS A 70 38.01 14.26 9.08
C CYS A 70 38.82 14.50 10.36
N LYS A 71 38.19 14.48 11.54
CA LYS A 71 38.85 14.72 12.81
C LYS A 71 39.85 13.59 13.14
N PRO A 72 41.14 13.91 13.42
CA PRO A 72 42.08 12.95 13.98
C PRO A 72 41.63 12.46 15.37
N GLU A 73 41.88 11.19 15.68
CA GLU A 73 41.35 10.53 16.88
C GLU A 73 41.81 11.17 18.21
N ASP A 74 42.95 11.86 18.20
CA ASP A 74 43.59 12.48 19.37
C ASP A 74 43.32 13.99 19.53
N ILE A 75 42.49 14.58 18.66
CA ILE A 75 42.24 16.03 18.64
C ILE A 75 40.79 16.35 19.03
N ASN A 76 40.59 17.35 19.90
CA ASN A 76 39.26 17.83 20.34
C ASN A 76 38.39 16.71 20.97
N PRO A 77 38.84 16.10 22.08
CA PRO A 77 38.03 15.15 22.85
C PRO A 77 36.82 15.84 23.47
N LEU A 78 35.80 15.07 23.79
CA LEU A 78 34.68 15.53 24.63
C LEU A 78 34.89 15.07 26.06
N THR A 79 34.79 16.00 27.01
CA THR A 79 34.83 15.69 28.43
C THR A 79 33.46 15.89 29.05
N LEU A 80 32.87 14.83 29.60
CA LEU A 80 31.61 14.87 30.36
C LEU A 80 31.94 15.02 31.84
N THR A 81 31.53 16.12 32.45
CA THR A 81 31.95 16.47 33.82
C THR A 81 30.86 16.30 34.88
N ASP A 82 29.59 16.35 34.47
CA ASP A 82 28.45 16.19 35.37
C ASP A 82 27.22 15.68 34.60
N SER A 83 26.26 15.09 35.32
CA SER A 83 24.97 14.69 34.75
C SER A 83 23.79 14.99 35.65
N SER A 84 22.67 15.43 35.04
CA SER A 84 21.40 15.64 35.74
C SER A 84 20.68 14.35 36.14
N ILE A 85 21.16 13.20 35.66
CA ILE A 85 20.69 11.86 36.03
C ILE A 85 21.89 10.96 36.43
N ARG A 86 21.65 9.70 36.78
CA ARG A 86 22.72 8.77 37.23
C ARG A 86 23.59 8.19 36.11
N THR A 87 23.44 8.70 34.89
CA THR A 87 24.13 8.19 33.69
C THR A 87 24.39 9.33 32.72
N HIS A 88 25.56 9.34 32.08
CA HIS A 88 25.71 10.06 30.82
C HIS A 88 24.98 9.32 29.70
N GLN A 89 24.37 10.09 28.80
CA GLN A 89 23.76 9.56 27.59
C GLN A 89 24.30 10.32 26.38
N MET A 90 24.94 9.59 25.46
CA MET A 90 25.42 10.10 24.18
C MET A 90 24.52 9.52 23.08
N ILE A 91 23.76 10.36 22.39
CA ILE A 91 22.82 9.94 21.34
C ILE A 91 23.39 10.37 19.99
N PHE A 92 23.90 9.41 19.24
CA PHE A 92 24.39 9.60 17.88
C PHE A 92 23.23 9.34 16.91
N THR A 93 22.95 10.29 16.03
CA THR A 93 21.92 10.14 14.98
C THR A 93 22.59 10.14 13.62
N PHE A 94 22.11 9.30 12.71
CA PHE A 94 22.55 9.22 11.32
C PHE A 94 21.48 9.77 10.37
N ASP A 95 21.86 10.04 9.13
CA ASP A 95 20.96 10.53 8.07
C ASP A 95 20.09 9.44 7.45
N ALA A 96 20.45 8.17 7.65
CA ALA A 96 19.71 6.99 7.21
C ALA A 96 19.76 5.90 8.29
N ILE A 97 19.01 4.82 8.10
CA ILE A 97 19.19 3.60 8.89
C ILE A 97 20.30 2.78 8.24
N TYR A 98 21.33 2.47 9.02
CA TYR A 98 22.50 1.72 8.55
C TYR A 98 22.62 0.36 9.24
N PRO A 99 23.12 -0.67 8.55
CA PRO A 99 23.60 -1.90 9.18
C PRO A 99 24.95 -1.60 9.86
N LEU A 100 24.97 -1.59 11.19
CA LEU A 100 26.17 -1.26 11.97
C LEU A 100 27.02 -2.52 12.19
N ASP A 101 28.25 -2.53 11.69
CA ASP A 101 29.26 -3.58 11.92
C ASP A 101 29.81 -3.48 13.34
N SER A 102 30.40 -2.32 13.67
CA SER A 102 31.03 -2.10 14.96
C SER A 102 30.98 -0.64 15.41
N ILE A 103 31.22 -0.43 16.70
CA ILE A 103 31.56 0.87 17.29
C ILE A 103 33.01 0.83 17.72
N ASN A 104 33.82 1.77 17.23
CA ASN A 104 35.17 2.02 17.71
C ASN A 104 35.11 3.17 18.71
N ILE A 105 35.50 2.93 19.96
CA ILE A 105 35.43 3.85 21.08
C ILE A 105 36.84 4.01 21.67
N ILE A 106 37.39 5.22 21.57
CA ILE A 106 38.64 5.62 22.20
C ILE A 106 38.27 6.56 23.35
N SER A 107 38.43 6.09 24.59
CA SER A 107 37.99 6.82 25.79
C SER A 107 38.54 6.19 27.07
N ASN A 108 38.30 6.84 28.20
CA ASN A 108 38.45 6.23 29.53
C ASN A 108 37.16 5.56 30.05
N ILE A 109 36.18 5.25 29.18
CA ILE A 109 34.94 4.57 29.58
C ILE A 109 35.25 3.11 29.97
N GLU A 110 34.87 2.69 31.16
CA GLU A 110 35.01 1.29 31.61
C GLU A 110 33.77 0.44 31.31
N LEU A 111 32.58 1.02 31.46
CA LEU A 111 31.30 0.32 31.42
C LEU A 111 30.26 1.15 30.66
N LEU A 112 29.55 0.52 29.71
CA LEU A 112 28.45 1.17 28.99
C LEU A 112 27.36 0.20 28.59
N SER A 113 26.20 0.73 28.22
CA SER A 113 25.15 -0.01 27.51
C SER A 113 24.89 0.64 26.17
N VAL A 114 24.51 -0.15 25.17
CA VAL A 114 24.18 0.31 23.83
C VAL A 114 22.71 0.08 23.57
N GLU A 115 22.01 1.15 23.22
CA GLU A 115 20.65 1.10 22.70
C GLU A 115 20.62 1.62 21.26
N VAL A 116 19.75 1.04 20.43
CA VAL A 116 19.59 1.43 19.02
C VAL A 116 18.14 1.79 18.72
N SER A 117 17.92 2.61 17.70
CA SER A 117 16.57 3.05 17.32
C SER A 117 16.45 3.17 15.80
N LEU A 118 15.28 2.81 15.27
CA LEU A 118 14.91 3.02 13.86
C LEU A 118 14.18 4.36 13.65
N ASP A 119 13.43 4.83 14.65
CA ASP A 119 12.51 5.99 14.59
C ASP A 119 12.99 7.22 15.39
N THR A 120 14.14 7.11 16.05
CA THR A 120 14.75 8.04 17.02
C THR A 120 13.94 8.33 18.29
N ILE A 121 12.82 7.63 18.48
CA ILE A 121 11.91 7.77 19.62
C ILE A 121 12.04 6.55 20.55
N SER A 122 11.91 5.37 19.97
CA SER A 122 11.91 4.08 20.66
C SER A 122 13.30 3.46 20.56
N TYR A 123 13.89 3.10 21.70
CA TYR A 123 15.25 2.56 21.77
C TYR A 123 15.24 1.14 22.34
N ASP A 124 15.83 0.21 21.60
CA ASP A 124 16.02 -1.17 22.01
C ASP A 124 17.45 -1.36 22.53
N ARG A 125 17.57 -1.90 23.74
CA ARG A 125 18.87 -2.18 24.35
C ARG A 125 19.44 -3.49 23.82
N ILE A 126 20.53 -3.39 23.05
CA ILE A 126 21.21 -4.54 22.44
C ILE A 126 22.41 -5.02 23.28
N LEU A 127 23.05 -4.14 24.03
CA LEU A 127 24.14 -4.46 24.96
C LEU A 127 23.87 -3.82 26.31
N SER A 128 24.07 -4.56 27.41
CA SER A 128 23.76 -4.10 28.77
C SER A 128 24.96 -4.26 29.69
N ASN A 129 25.42 -3.14 30.27
CA ASN A 129 26.56 -3.09 31.20
C ASN A 129 27.79 -3.84 30.65
N GLN A 130 28.12 -3.57 29.39
CA GLN A 130 29.28 -4.13 28.73
C GLN A 130 30.54 -3.46 29.25
N THR A 131 31.48 -4.27 29.76
CA THR A 131 32.83 -3.80 30.10
C THR A 131 33.64 -3.64 28.83
N LEU A 132 34.22 -2.45 28.61
CA LEU A 132 35.09 -2.19 27.48
C LEU A 132 36.47 -2.84 27.71
N THR A 133 36.69 -4.01 27.13
CA THR A 133 38.00 -4.69 27.13
C THR A 133 38.82 -4.44 25.87
N SER A 134 38.19 -3.88 24.85
CA SER A 134 38.75 -3.49 23.55
C SER A 134 38.13 -2.17 23.12
N GLU A 135 38.83 -1.44 22.26
CA GLU A 135 38.29 -0.22 21.64
C GLU A 135 37.15 -0.52 20.66
N ILE A 136 36.96 -1.78 20.24
CA ILE A 136 35.94 -2.19 19.28
C ILE A 136 34.83 -2.96 19.99
N LEU A 137 33.58 -2.55 19.76
CA LEU A 137 32.35 -3.27 20.11
C LEU A 137 31.65 -3.74 18.83
N ASP A 138 31.46 -5.04 18.69
CA ASP A 138 30.74 -5.65 17.58
C ASP A 138 29.23 -5.46 17.73
N LEU A 139 28.55 -5.08 16.64
CA LEU A 139 27.11 -4.91 16.54
C LEU A 139 26.47 -5.85 15.49
N GLY A 140 27.26 -6.64 14.75
CA GLY A 140 26.78 -7.73 13.91
C GLY A 140 25.74 -7.33 12.85
N GLY A 141 25.89 -6.15 12.25
CA GLY A 141 24.98 -5.64 11.23
C GLY A 141 23.65 -5.10 11.76
N THR A 142 23.57 -4.76 13.05
CA THR A 142 22.33 -4.25 13.66
C THR A 142 21.88 -2.96 12.97
N MET A 143 20.64 -2.95 12.48
CA MET A 143 20.04 -1.81 11.80
C MET A 143 19.71 -0.68 12.78
N ALA A 144 20.21 0.54 12.53
CA ALA A 144 19.93 1.70 13.38
C ALA A 144 19.98 3.04 12.63
N LYS A 145 19.03 3.94 12.94
CA LYS A 145 19.09 5.38 12.63
C LYS A 145 19.78 6.17 13.74
N ALA A 146 19.70 5.69 14.98
CA ALA A 146 20.37 6.30 16.11
C ALA A 146 20.94 5.25 17.08
N VAL A 147 22.08 5.58 17.69
CA VAL A 147 22.74 4.81 18.73
C VAL A 147 22.84 5.65 20.00
N LYS A 148 22.34 5.12 21.11
CA LYS A 148 22.47 5.72 22.43
C LYS A 148 23.44 4.91 23.29
N LEU A 149 24.53 5.55 23.68
CA LEU A 149 25.45 5.01 24.68
C LEU A 149 25.02 5.50 26.05
N VAL A 150 24.70 4.57 26.95
CA VAL A 150 24.31 4.85 28.34
C VAL A 150 25.46 4.45 29.25
N ILE A 151 26.10 5.44 29.84
CA ILE A 151 27.34 5.29 30.62
C ILE A 151 27.03 5.65 32.08
N PRO A 152 27.27 4.77 33.06
CA PRO A 152 27.07 5.08 34.47
C PRO A 152 27.94 6.27 34.92
N LEU A 153 27.41 7.11 35.80
CA LEU A 153 28.15 8.24 36.37
C LEU A 153 29.30 7.73 37.27
N SER A 154 30.49 8.29 37.09
CA SER A 154 31.71 8.05 37.91
C SER A 154 32.08 9.29 38.73
N GLU A 155 32.99 9.13 39.70
CA GLU A 155 33.56 10.27 40.46
C GLU A 155 34.51 11.11 39.60
N ASP A 156 35.21 10.49 38.64
CA ASP A 156 36.12 11.15 37.72
C ASP A 156 35.40 11.63 36.44
N ASP A 157 35.88 12.74 35.88
CA ASP A 157 35.46 13.26 34.58
C ASP A 157 35.66 12.19 33.48
N LEU A 158 34.64 11.99 32.66
CA LEU A 158 34.72 11.07 31.52
C LEU A 158 35.31 11.80 30.31
N THR A 159 36.40 11.30 29.75
CA THR A 159 37.00 11.82 28.51
C THR A 159 36.81 10.82 27.38
N VAL A 160 36.16 11.28 26.31
CA VAL A 160 35.94 10.52 25.08
C VAL A 160 36.77 11.17 23.97
N ASP A 161 37.80 10.47 23.52
CA ASP A 161 38.71 10.96 22.49
C ASP A 161 38.05 10.84 21.12
N ASP A 162 37.49 9.67 20.79
CA ASP A 162 36.78 9.46 19.53
C ASP A 162 35.76 8.32 19.58
N ILE A 163 34.68 8.44 18.80
CA ILE A 163 33.70 7.38 18.59
C ILE A 163 33.35 7.31 17.10
N ARG A 164 33.54 6.14 16.49
CA ARG A 164 33.25 5.89 15.07
C ARG A 164 32.40 4.65 14.89
N PHE A 165 31.46 4.70 13.95
CA PHE A 165 30.59 3.57 13.60
C PHE A 165 31.02 3.00 12.25
N LYS A 166 31.12 1.68 12.13
CA LYS A 166 31.50 1.00 10.89
C LYS A 166 30.28 0.41 10.18
N LEU A 167 30.27 0.52 8.85
CA LEU A 167 29.20 -0.02 8.01
C LEU A 167 29.41 -1.51 7.73
N ASP A 168 28.39 -2.35 7.97
CA ASP A 168 28.39 -3.78 7.58
C ASP A 168 27.73 -4.01 6.21
N GLU A 169 27.80 -5.23 5.69
CA GLU A 169 26.95 -5.67 4.59
C GLU A 169 25.47 -5.61 4.98
N GLY A 170 24.61 -5.22 4.05
CA GLY A 170 23.18 -5.10 4.35
C GLY A 170 22.47 -4.15 3.41
N LEU A 171 21.40 -3.57 3.94
CA LEU A 171 20.57 -2.58 3.28
C LEU A 171 20.62 -1.28 4.08
N ILE A 172 20.82 -0.16 3.41
CA ILE A 172 20.68 1.18 3.97
C ILE A 172 19.27 1.67 3.65
N ILE A 173 18.57 2.23 4.63
CA ILE A 173 17.20 2.73 4.45
C ILE A 173 17.19 4.24 4.63
N GLN A 174 16.88 4.95 3.55
CA GLN A 174 16.93 6.41 3.49
C GLN A 174 15.57 6.98 3.07
N GLU A 175 15.14 8.09 3.68
CA GLU A 175 13.96 8.82 3.21
C GLU A 175 14.23 9.47 1.84
N ASP A 176 13.37 9.22 0.84
CA ASP A 176 13.47 9.84 -0.49
C ASP A 176 12.68 11.14 -0.51
N GLU A 177 13.26 12.16 0.11
CA GLU A 177 12.65 13.48 0.21
C GLU A 177 12.47 14.17 -1.16
N ASP A 178 13.32 13.89 -2.13
CA ASP A 178 13.24 14.52 -3.46
C ASP A 178 12.05 14.00 -4.26
N LEU A 179 11.82 12.68 -4.23
CA LEU A 179 10.62 12.08 -4.83
C LEU A 179 9.37 12.43 -4.02
N THR A 180 9.44 12.35 -2.69
CA THR A 180 8.33 12.67 -1.78
C THR A 180 7.79 14.08 -2.03
N ARG A 181 8.66 15.08 -2.16
CA ARG A 181 8.24 16.48 -2.37
C ARG A 181 7.53 16.70 -3.70
N GLN A 182 7.65 15.81 -4.69
CA GLN A 182 6.90 15.93 -5.95
C GLN A 182 5.39 15.71 -5.78
N PHE A 183 4.96 15.13 -4.65
CA PHE A 183 3.56 14.87 -4.33
C PHE A 183 2.98 15.91 -3.36
N LEU A 184 3.79 16.86 -2.86
CA LEU A 184 3.28 18.03 -2.15
C LEU A 184 3.02 19.17 -3.15
N ARG A 185 1.78 19.25 -3.63
CA ARG A 185 1.36 20.18 -4.70
C ARG A 185 0.40 21.25 -4.17
N TYR A 186 0.45 22.42 -4.80
CA TYR A 186 -0.27 23.62 -4.32
C TYR A 186 -1.46 24.05 -5.18
N ASN A 187 -1.67 23.42 -6.34
CA ASN A 187 -2.78 23.73 -7.24
C ASN A 187 -3.14 22.52 -8.12
N GLY A 188 -4.44 22.29 -8.35
CA GLY A 188 -4.93 21.14 -9.11
C GLY A 188 -4.93 19.89 -8.24
N TRP A 189 -4.17 18.87 -8.64
CA TRP A 189 -3.93 17.70 -7.78
C TRP A 189 -3.11 18.11 -6.56
N THR A 190 -3.55 17.79 -5.34
CA THR A 190 -2.96 18.29 -4.07
C THR A 190 -2.80 17.20 -3.02
N GLY A 191 -2.74 15.94 -3.44
CA GLY A 191 -2.55 14.77 -2.59
C GLY A 191 -3.56 13.67 -2.89
N ALA A 192 -3.12 12.42 -2.77
CA ALA A 192 -3.95 11.23 -2.87
C ALA A 192 -3.43 10.11 -1.96
N ASP A 193 -4.26 9.11 -1.72
CA ASP A 193 -3.86 7.81 -1.20
C ASP A 193 -3.93 6.70 -2.25
N GLY A 194 -3.44 5.51 -1.91
CA GLY A 194 -3.32 4.36 -2.82
C GLY A 194 -2.33 4.67 -3.94
N ILE A 195 -1.22 3.96 -4.06
CA ILE A 195 -0.24 4.30 -5.09
C ILE A 195 0.28 3.07 -5.80
N PHE A 196 -0.08 2.92 -7.07
CA PHE A 196 0.42 1.84 -7.91
C PHE A 196 1.12 2.42 -9.13
N THR A 197 2.19 1.75 -9.58
CA THR A 197 3.09 2.26 -10.60
C THR A 197 3.28 1.25 -11.71
N PHE A 198 3.33 1.73 -12.96
CA PHE A 198 3.46 0.89 -14.14
C PHE A 198 4.46 1.46 -15.13
N ASN A 199 5.27 0.61 -15.74
CA ASN A 199 6.08 0.94 -16.91
C ASN A 199 5.16 1.08 -18.14
N LEU A 200 4.79 2.31 -18.49
CA LEU A 200 3.89 2.58 -19.62
C LEU A 200 4.57 2.52 -20.99
N THR A 201 5.90 2.35 -21.03
CA THR A 201 6.65 2.22 -22.28
C THR A 201 6.46 0.86 -22.92
N ASN A 202 6.56 -0.22 -22.13
CA ASN A 202 6.49 -1.60 -22.64
C ASN A 202 5.84 -2.60 -21.68
N GLY A 203 5.47 -2.21 -20.46
CA GLY A 203 4.89 -3.10 -19.46
C GLY A 203 5.88 -4.04 -18.75
N ASP A 204 7.18 -3.89 -18.97
CA ASP A 204 8.20 -4.67 -18.26
C ASP A 204 8.44 -4.07 -16.87
N GLU A 205 7.90 -4.75 -15.84
CA GLU A 205 8.04 -4.40 -14.43
C GLU A 205 9.33 -4.97 -13.80
N THR A 206 10.26 -5.51 -14.59
CA THR A 206 11.56 -5.95 -14.05
C THR A 206 12.34 -4.75 -13.52
N ILE A 207 12.92 -4.87 -12.32
CA ILE A 207 13.78 -3.81 -11.76
C ILE A 207 14.92 -3.50 -12.73
N GLY A 208 15.07 -2.21 -13.06
CA GLY A 208 16.07 -1.75 -14.03
C GLY A 208 15.66 -1.86 -15.50
N ALA A 209 14.44 -2.31 -15.82
CA ALA A 209 13.94 -2.28 -17.18
C ALA A 209 13.90 -0.84 -17.75
N GLU A 210 14.18 -0.74 -19.05
CA GLU A 210 14.12 0.50 -19.83
C GLU A 210 12.68 1.05 -19.85
N LYS A 211 12.55 2.35 -19.60
CA LYS A 211 11.28 3.08 -19.55
C LYS A 211 11.48 4.57 -19.75
N SER A 212 10.62 5.20 -20.56
CA SER A 212 10.51 6.65 -20.68
C SER A 212 9.42 7.24 -19.78
N THR A 213 8.34 6.49 -19.54
CA THR A 213 7.23 6.97 -18.69
C THR A 213 6.84 5.92 -17.66
N VAL A 214 6.80 6.32 -16.39
CA VAL A 214 6.15 5.56 -15.32
C VAL A 214 4.78 6.18 -15.05
N GLY A 215 3.73 5.38 -15.21
CA GLY A 215 2.35 5.74 -14.89
C GLY A 215 2.05 5.47 -13.42
N PHE A 216 1.21 6.29 -12.83
CA PHE A 216 0.69 6.15 -11.49
C PHE A 216 -0.82 6.13 -11.53
N ILE A 217 -1.43 5.28 -10.72
CA ILE A 217 -2.85 5.36 -10.40
C ILE A 217 -2.99 5.57 -8.90
N PHE A 218 -3.93 6.43 -8.54
CA PHE A 218 -4.25 6.76 -7.14
C PHE A 218 -5.71 6.52 -6.84
N SER A 219 -6.01 6.31 -5.55
CA SER A 219 -7.36 6.24 -4.99
C SER A 219 -7.84 7.63 -4.55
N ASP A 220 -8.39 7.78 -3.35
CA ASP A 220 -9.03 9.03 -2.95
C ASP A 220 -8.04 10.19 -3.07
N THR A 221 -8.45 11.26 -3.75
CA THR A 221 -7.60 12.36 -4.20
C THR A 221 -8.21 13.71 -3.88
N PHE A 222 -7.43 14.57 -3.25
CA PHE A 222 -7.75 15.99 -3.11
C PHE A 222 -7.36 16.79 -4.35
N VAL A 223 -8.35 17.51 -4.89
CA VAL A 223 -8.16 18.49 -5.96
C VAL A 223 -8.54 19.89 -5.46
N GLY A 224 -7.67 20.88 -5.65
CA GLY A 224 -7.92 22.26 -5.25
C GLY A 224 -6.66 23.13 -5.16
N GLU A 225 -6.69 24.13 -4.27
CA GLU A 225 -5.59 25.06 -4.02
C GLU A 225 -5.07 24.91 -2.59
N VAL A 226 -3.76 25.10 -2.39
CA VAL A 226 -3.09 25.09 -1.08
C VAL A 226 -2.26 26.35 -0.90
N TYR A 227 -2.30 26.94 0.29
CA TYR A 227 -1.44 28.06 0.66
C TYR A 227 0.00 27.58 0.84
N SER A 228 0.93 28.01 -0.02
CA SER A 228 2.33 27.57 0.01
C SER A 228 3.11 28.01 1.26
N ASN A 229 2.64 29.02 1.99
CA ASN A 229 3.30 29.53 3.19
C ASN A 229 2.99 28.71 4.46
N ASN A 230 1.89 27.94 4.47
CA ASN A 230 1.48 27.19 5.66
C ASN A 230 0.88 25.79 5.38
N ASN A 231 0.84 25.38 4.10
CA ASN A 231 0.30 24.11 3.62
C ASN A 231 -1.18 23.87 3.90
N LEU A 232 -1.96 24.90 4.25
CA LEU A 232 -3.40 24.72 4.46
C LEU A 232 -4.14 24.73 3.11
N ARG A 233 -5.04 23.76 2.93
CA ARG A 233 -5.95 23.68 1.79
C ARG A 233 -6.89 24.89 1.81
N LYS A 234 -6.88 25.67 0.74
CA LYS A 234 -7.76 26.82 0.50
C LYS A 234 -9.10 26.37 -0.09
N THR A 235 -9.03 25.46 -1.04
CA THR A 235 -10.18 24.78 -1.65
C THR A 235 -9.85 23.31 -1.77
N SER A 236 -10.85 22.44 -1.61
CA SER A 236 -10.66 21.00 -1.70
C SER A 236 -11.93 20.31 -2.16
N ILE A 237 -11.84 19.56 -3.25
CA ILE A 237 -12.82 18.58 -3.70
C ILE A 237 -12.16 17.21 -3.57
N MET A 238 -12.86 16.25 -2.97
CA MET A 238 -12.42 14.86 -2.95
C MET A 238 -13.01 14.15 -4.16
N ILE A 239 -12.15 13.58 -5.00
CA ILE A 239 -12.51 12.58 -6.02
C ILE A 239 -11.93 11.23 -5.58
N ASN A 240 -12.35 10.13 -6.19
CA ASN A 240 -12.03 8.79 -5.66
C ASN A 240 -10.90 8.06 -6.40
N ASN A 241 -10.40 8.63 -7.48
CA ASN A 241 -9.17 8.20 -8.12
C ASN A 241 -8.60 9.30 -8.98
N SER A 242 -7.32 9.18 -9.30
CA SER A 242 -6.61 10.06 -10.22
C SER A 242 -5.41 9.34 -10.84
N LEU A 243 -4.78 9.97 -11.82
CA LEU A 243 -3.61 9.44 -12.52
C LEU A 243 -2.40 10.35 -12.32
N GLY A 244 -1.21 9.78 -12.44
CA GLY A 244 0.05 10.53 -12.46
C GLY A 244 1.04 9.93 -13.46
N TYR A 245 2.05 10.71 -13.82
CA TYR A 245 3.06 10.29 -14.79
C TYR A 245 4.41 10.92 -14.46
N LEU A 246 5.45 10.09 -14.47
CA LEU A 246 6.85 10.47 -14.34
C LEU A 246 7.57 10.25 -15.68
N ASP A 247 8.09 11.32 -16.25
CA ASP A 247 8.93 11.33 -17.44
C ASP A 247 10.40 11.13 -17.02
N THR A 248 10.97 9.96 -17.31
CA THR A 248 12.32 9.59 -16.86
C THR A 248 13.43 10.36 -17.57
N SER A 249 13.11 11.08 -18.65
CA SER A 249 14.07 11.91 -19.39
C SER A 249 14.34 13.26 -18.73
N LYS A 250 13.52 13.65 -17.74
CA LYS A 250 13.58 14.96 -17.09
C LYS A 250 14.16 14.89 -15.67
N PRO A 251 14.72 16.01 -15.18
CA PRO A 251 14.96 16.20 -13.76
C PRO A 251 13.68 15.99 -12.93
N ILE A 252 13.83 15.44 -11.72
CA ILE A 252 12.70 14.99 -10.89
C ILE A 252 11.69 16.11 -10.55
N ASP A 253 12.16 17.35 -10.42
CA ASP A 253 11.36 18.55 -10.15
C ASP A 253 10.48 19.01 -11.33
N GLU A 254 10.78 18.50 -12.54
CA GLU A 254 10.01 18.77 -13.77
C GLU A 254 9.35 17.50 -14.35
N ALA A 255 9.65 16.32 -13.80
CA ALA A 255 9.27 15.02 -14.36
C ALA A 255 7.81 14.64 -14.09
N MET A 256 7.21 15.15 -13.01
CA MET A 256 5.90 14.72 -12.52
C MET A 256 4.73 15.54 -13.08
N SER A 257 3.70 14.85 -13.58
CA SER A 257 2.41 15.40 -13.97
C SER A 257 1.25 14.57 -13.41
N PHE A 258 0.09 15.20 -13.19
CA PHE A 258 -1.10 14.55 -12.63
C PHE A 258 -2.32 14.84 -13.51
N GLU A 259 -3.23 13.88 -13.58
CA GLU A 259 -4.39 13.91 -14.46
C GLU A 259 -5.64 13.37 -13.74
N TYR A 260 -6.78 13.99 -14.03
CA TYR A 260 -8.10 13.61 -13.54
C TYR A 260 -9.17 14.14 -14.50
N GLY A 261 -10.39 13.59 -14.44
CA GLY A 261 -11.48 14.01 -15.31
C GLY A 261 -12.06 15.38 -14.92
N MET A 262 -12.76 16.02 -15.85
CA MET A 262 -13.44 17.30 -15.63
C MET A 262 -14.88 17.28 -16.16
N ALA A 263 -15.85 17.52 -15.30
CA ALA A 263 -17.24 17.80 -15.65
C ALA A 263 -17.45 19.32 -15.66
N GLY A 264 -17.19 19.96 -16.80
CA GLY A 264 -17.12 21.42 -16.89
C GLY A 264 -15.93 21.96 -16.11
N ILE A 265 -16.17 22.60 -14.96
CA ILE A 265 -15.12 23.10 -14.05
C ILE A 265 -14.93 22.22 -12.80
N THR A 266 -15.75 21.17 -12.64
CA THR A 266 -15.73 20.31 -11.47
C THR A 266 -14.83 19.11 -11.74
N PRO A 267 -13.80 18.86 -10.91
CA PRO A 267 -13.00 17.62 -10.97
C PRO A 267 -13.86 16.38 -10.76
N VAL A 268 -13.61 15.33 -11.54
CA VAL A 268 -14.24 14.01 -11.40
C VAL A 268 -13.22 12.89 -11.53
N SER A 269 -13.52 11.73 -10.94
CA SER A 269 -12.68 10.53 -11.02
C SER A 269 -12.55 10.03 -12.46
N PRO A 270 -11.35 9.67 -12.94
CA PRO A 270 -11.13 8.96 -14.20
C PRO A 270 -11.94 7.67 -14.36
N PHE A 271 -12.01 6.87 -13.29
CA PHE A 271 -12.74 5.61 -13.24
C PHE A 271 -13.91 5.72 -12.26
N ILE A 272 -15.10 5.30 -12.68
CA ILE A 272 -16.34 5.47 -11.91
C ILE A 272 -16.99 4.13 -11.59
N SER A 273 -17.76 4.06 -10.51
CA SER A 273 -18.37 2.82 -10.01
C SER A 273 -19.61 2.37 -10.77
N ASP A 274 -20.15 3.17 -11.70
CA ASP A 274 -21.43 2.96 -12.39
C ASP A 274 -21.59 1.57 -13.01
N ALA A 275 -20.50 0.97 -13.51
CA ALA A 275 -20.51 -0.37 -14.08
C ALA A 275 -20.76 -1.48 -13.03
N TYR A 276 -20.52 -1.21 -11.75
CA TYR A 276 -20.54 -2.17 -10.65
C TYR A 276 -21.71 -2.01 -9.68
N ILE A 277 -22.63 -1.08 -9.96
CA ILE A 277 -23.71 -0.70 -9.05
C ILE A 277 -25.09 -0.78 -9.73
N GLY A 278 -26.14 -0.78 -8.92
CA GLY A 278 -27.53 -0.94 -9.34
C GLY A 278 -27.97 -2.40 -9.40
N LEU A 279 -29.19 -2.64 -9.92
CA LEU A 279 -29.81 -3.97 -9.97
C LEU A 279 -29.55 -4.65 -11.32
N LYS A 280 -28.27 -4.86 -11.63
CA LYS A 280 -27.77 -5.28 -12.94
C LYS A 280 -27.49 -6.78 -12.99
N ALA A 281 -27.40 -7.33 -14.21
CA ALA A 281 -27.17 -8.76 -14.44
C ALA A 281 -25.88 -9.27 -13.78
N ARG A 282 -24.82 -8.44 -13.69
CA ARG A 282 -23.56 -8.78 -13.01
C ARG A 282 -23.76 -9.30 -11.58
N ASN A 283 -24.77 -8.81 -10.88
CA ASN A 283 -25.03 -9.16 -9.49
C ASN A 283 -25.37 -10.64 -9.35
N LEU A 284 -25.83 -11.30 -10.43
CA LEU A 284 -26.24 -12.69 -10.38
C LEU A 284 -25.07 -13.64 -10.15
N LEU A 285 -23.89 -13.33 -10.68
CA LEU A 285 -22.72 -14.23 -10.62
C LEU A 285 -21.69 -13.84 -9.55
N ASP A 286 -21.89 -12.74 -8.82
CA ASP A 286 -20.99 -12.33 -7.74
C ASP A 286 -21.36 -12.94 -6.38
N GLY A 287 -20.40 -12.92 -5.46
CA GLY A 287 -20.56 -13.43 -4.09
C GLY A 287 -21.23 -12.45 -3.11
N ASP A 288 -21.51 -11.21 -3.52
CA ASP A 288 -22.01 -10.20 -2.58
C ASP A 288 -23.43 -10.55 -2.12
N GLY A 289 -23.73 -10.32 -0.85
CA GLY A 289 -25.02 -10.69 -0.26
C GLY A 289 -25.21 -12.17 0.08
N LEU A 290 -24.31 -13.07 -0.33
CA LEU A 290 -24.31 -14.47 0.10
C LEU A 290 -23.56 -14.66 1.42
N THR A 291 -23.86 -15.72 2.18
CA THR A 291 -23.09 -16.11 3.38
C THR A 291 -21.73 -16.68 3.03
N ILE A 292 -21.66 -17.49 1.97
CA ILE A 292 -20.45 -18.13 1.44
C ILE A 292 -20.52 -17.96 -0.08
N SER A 293 -19.40 -17.64 -0.73
CA SER A 293 -19.31 -17.51 -2.19
C SER A 293 -19.14 -18.89 -2.84
N GLN A 294 -19.63 -19.06 -4.07
CA GLN A 294 -19.40 -20.25 -4.90
C GLN A 294 -19.80 -21.59 -4.22
N SER A 295 -20.90 -21.59 -3.46
CA SER A 295 -21.41 -22.77 -2.76
C SER A 295 -22.92 -22.89 -2.92
N GLU A 296 -23.43 -24.09 -3.23
CA GLU A 296 -24.87 -24.37 -3.29
C GLU A 296 -25.57 -24.22 -1.92
N TYR A 297 -24.80 -24.24 -0.82
CA TYR A 297 -25.30 -24.07 0.54
C TYR A 297 -25.36 -22.60 0.98
N ALA A 298 -25.02 -21.67 0.10
CA ALA A 298 -25.05 -20.25 0.40
C ALA A 298 -26.47 -19.75 0.68
N LEU A 299 -26.59 -18.85 1.65
CA LEU A 299 -27.84 -18.18 2.00
C LEU A 299 -27.77 -16.73 1.54
N LEU A 300 -28.80 -16.27 0.83
CA LEU A 300 -28.89 -14.92 0.27
C LEU A 300 -29.56 -13.96 1.25
N SER A 301 -28.95 -12.80 1.46
CA SER A 301 -29.55 -11.72 2.24
C SER A 301 -30.79 -11.11 1.57
N ASN A 302 -31.63 -10.43 2.33
CA ASN A 302 -32.78 -9.68 1.81
C ASN A 302 -32.48 -8.18 1.62
N SER A 303 -31.21 -7.78 1.59
CA SER A 303 -30.85 -6.37 1.39
C SER A 303 -31.18 -5.90 -0.03
N SER A 304 -31.71 -4.69 -0.16
CA SER A 304 -32.06 -4.05 -1.44
C SER A 304 -30.90 -3.25 -2.06
N GLU A 305 -29.69 -3.42 -1.55
CA GLU A 305 -28.49 -2.62 -1.84
C GLU A 305 -27.66 -3.24 -2.99
N GLY A 306 -28.24 -3.32 -4.18
CA GLY A 306 -27.49 -3.71 -5.38
C GLY A 306 -27.06 -5.18 -5.44
N LEU A 307 -27.78 -6.09 -4.75
CA LEU A 307 -27.42 -7.51 -4.67
C LEU A 307 -28.09 -8.40 -5.71
N SER A 308 -29.14 -7.93 -6.37
CA SER A 308 -30.00 -8.70 -7.28
C SER A 308 -30.09 -8.06 -8.66
N TYR A 309 -30.61 -8.80 -9.63
CA TYR A 309 -30.98 -8.26 -10.94
C TYR A 309 -32.48 -7.93 -10.97
N ARG A 310 -32.85 -6.80 -11.59
CA ARG A 310 -34.24 -6.47 -11.92
C ARG A 310 -34.39 -5.91 -13.32
N ALA A 311 -35.45 -6.36 -13.99
CA ALA A 311 -35.92 -5.86 -15.27
C ALA A 311 -37.08 -4.89 -15.07
N SER A 312 -37.15 -3.84 -15.90
CA SER A 312 -38.26 -2.89 -15.97
C SER A 312 -39.48 -3.44 -16.75
N SER A 313 -39.64 -4.75 -16.74
CA SER A 313 -40.64 -5.55 -17.45
C SER A 313 -40.94 -6.79 -16.62
N ASN A 314 -42.08 -7.45 -16.85
CA ASN A 314 -42.38 -8.75 -16.25
C ASN A 314 -41.73 -9.93 -17.00
N GLN A 315 -40.93 -9.62 -18.03
CA GLN A 315 -40.13 -10.55 -18.82
C GLN A 315 -38.73 -9.98 -19.05
N ALA A 316 -37.74 -10.87 -19.12
CA ALA A 316 -36.37 -10.50 -19.43
C ALA A 316 -35.60 -11.66 -20.07
N GLU A 317 -34.55 -11.34 -20.82
CA GLU A 317 -33.59 -12.33 -21.30
C GLU A 317 -32.24 -12.07 -20.61
N ILE A 318 -31.63 -13.13 -20.09
CA ILE A 318 -30.28 -13.15 -19.54
C ILE A 318 -29.43 -14.06 -20.43
N LEU A 319 -28.24 -13.58 -20.83
CA LEU A 319 -27.26 -14.34 -21.58
C LEU A 319 -25.92 -14.33 -20.86
N ILE A 320 -25.33 -15.52 -20.70
CA ILE A 320 -24.04 -15.73 -20.05
C ILE A 320 -23.09 -16.34 -21.08
N ASP A 321 -21.90 -15.76 -21.24
CA ASP A 321 -20.79 -16.28 -22.04
C ASP A 321 -19.66 -16.77 -21.11
N LEU A 322 -19.47 -18.09 -21.03
CA LEU A 322 -18.42 -18.76 -20.24
C LEU A 322 -17.02 -18.63 -20.86
N LYS A 323 -16.87 -17.87 -21.96
CA LYS A 323 -15.66 -17.65 -22.78
C LYS A 323 -15.22 -18.87 -23.59
N ASN A 324 -15.29 -20.06 -23.01
CA ASN A 324 -15.06 -21.33 -23.66
C ASN A 324 -16.28 -22.24 -23.55
N SER A 325 -16.27 -23.33 -24.32
CA SER A 325 -17.23 -24.42 -24.12
C SER A 325 -16.82 -25.19 -22.87
N GLU A 326 -17.72 -25.25 -21.90
CA GLU A 326 -17.56 -25.96 -20.63
C GLU A 326 -18.68 -27.00 -20.50
N ILE A 327 -18.44 -28.05 -19.71
CA ILE A 327 -19.52 -28.96 -19.29
C ILE A 327 -20.30 -28.25 -18.20
N VAL A 328 -21.55 -27.89 -18.47
CA VAL A 328 -22.48 -27.35 -17.48
C VAL A 328 -23.27 -28.50 -16.89
N ASP A 329 -23.06 -28.75 -15.60
CA ASP A 329 -23.71 -29.86 -14.89
C ASP A 329 -24.78 -29.40 -13.91
N LYS A 330 -24.52 -28.28 -13.22
CA LYS A 330 -25.39 -27.79 -12.16
C LYS A 330 -25.67 -26.30 -12.27
N LEU A 331 -26.93 -25.92 -12.08
CA LEU A 331 -27.38 -24.53 -11.94
C LEU A 331 -28.12 -24.35 -10.61
N VAL A 332 -27.72 -23.36 -9.82
CA VAL A 332 -28.35 -23.01 -8.54
C VAL A 332 -28.86 -21.57 -8.62
N ILE A 333 -30.17 -21.37 -8.43
CA ILE A 333 -30.83 -20.08 -8.64
C ILE A 333 -31.56 -19.65 -7.37
N TRP A 334 -31.23 -18.44 -6.90
CA TRP A 334 -31.97 -17.72 -5.87
C TRP A 334 -32.86 -16.68 -6.53
N ASN A 335 -34.13 -16.65 -6.13
CA ASN A 335 -35.08 -15.65 -6.59
C ASN A 335 -34.85 -14.28 -5.91
N ASP A 336 -35.49 -13.20 -6.39
CA ASP A 336 -35.33 -11.86 -5.80
C ASP A 336 -35.82 -11.83 -4.35
N ASN A 337 -34.87 -11.91 -3.42
CA ASN A 337 -35.17 -11.98 -2.00
C ASN A 337 -35.35 -10.62 -1.34
N SER A 338 -34.80 -9.56 -1.93
CA SER A 338 -34.97 -8.19 -1.43
C SER A 338 -36.40 -7.67 -1.64
N ASN A 339 -37.08 -8.16 -2.68
CA ASN A 339 -38.52 -8.00 -2.83
C ASN A 339 -39.12 -9.25 -3.47
N PRO A 340 -39.60 -10.21 -2.66
CA PRO A 340 -40.15 -11.46 -3.17
C PRO A 340 -41.30 -11.33 -4.16
N ASN A 341 -42.05 -10.21 -4.13
CA ASN A 341 -43.12 -9.99 -5.11
C ASN A 341 -42.58 -9.79 -6.52
N MET A 342 -41.36 -9.27 -6.67
CA MET A 342 -40.74 -8.98 -7.97
C MET A 342 -39.98 -10.17 -8.55
N GLY A 343 -39.96 -11.32 -7.86
CA GLY A 343 -39.24 -12.50 -8.30
C GLY A 343 -39.80 -13.16 -9.56
N ALA A 344 -38.94 -13.84 -10.31
CA ALA A 344 -39.34 -14.69 -11.43
C ALA A 344 -40.19 -15.87 -10.96
N LYS A 345 -41.17 -16.27 -11.78
CA LYS A 345 -42.04 -17.42 -11.52
C LYS A 345 -41.78 -18.54 -12.51
N ASP A 346 -41.80 -18.27 -13.80
CA ASP A 346 -41.52 -19.26 -14.83
C ASP A 346 -40.31 -18.80 -15.67
N ILE A 347 -39.37 -19.72 -15.91
CA ILE A 347 -38.18 -19.47 -16.73
C ILE A 347 -38.01 -20.54 -17.80
N LEU A 348 -37.29 -20.19 -18.87
CA LEU A 348 -36.77 -21.14 -19.85
C LEU A 348 -35.25 -21.08 -19.87
N ILE A 349 -34.60 -22.23 -19.96
CA ILE A 349 -33.14 -22.31 -20.06
C ILE A 349 -32.77 -23.01 -21.37
N SER A 350 -31.85 -22.42 -22.13
CA SER A 350 -31.27 -23.04 -23.34
C SER A 350 -29.76 -22.82 -23.39
N PHE A 351 -29.07 -23.68 -24.14
CA PHE A 351 -27.62 -23.76 -24.20
C PHE A 351 -27.14 -23.66 -25.64
N SER A 352 -25.96 -23.07 -25.86
CA SER A 352 -25.34 -22.97 -27.18
C SER A 352 -23.82 -22.97 -27.09
N GLU A 353 -23.13 -23.50 -28.09
CA GLU A 353 -21.66 -23.36 -28.22
C GLU A 353 -21.28 -22.10 -29.04
N ASP A 354 -22.18 -21.58 -29.88
CA ASP A 354 -21.87 -20.58 -30.92
C ASP A 354 -22.70 -19.29 -30.84
N ASN A 355 -23.61 -19.18 -29.85
CA ASN A 355 -24.55 -18.07 -29.66
C ASN A 355 -25.53 -17.86 -30.84
N MET A 356 -25.68 -18.87 -31.71
CA MET A 356 -26.60 -18.83 -32.85
C MET A 356 -27.61 -19.97 -32.75
N ASN A 357 -27.13 -21.17 -32.45
CA ASN A 357 -27.92 -22.39 -32.37
C ASN A 357 -28.12 -22.75 -30.90
N PHE A 358 -29.25 -22.36 -30.35
CA PHE A 358 -29.65 -22.73 -28.99
C PHE A 358 -30.41 -24.06 -28.98
N SER A 359 -30.17 -24.86 -27.95
CA SER A 359 -30.95 -26.06 -27.66
C SER A 359 -32.43 -25.71 -27.43
N THR A 360 -33.30 -26.73 -27.48
CA THR A 360 -34.73 -26.51 -27.19
C THR A 360 -34.87 -25.99 -25.76
N PRO A 361 -35.52 -24.82 -25.53
CA PRO A 361 -35.62 -24.25 -24.20
C PRO A 361 -36.37 -25.17 -23.24
N ILE A 362 -35.78 -25.40 -22.07
CA ILE A 362 -36.31 -26.29 -21.03
C ILE A 362 -37.04 -25.42 -20.00
N PRO A 363 -38.34 -25.68 -19.73
CA PRO A 363 -39.11 -24.88 -18.78
C PRO A 363 -38.88 -25.28 -17.33
N TYR A 364 -38.78 -24.29 -16.46
CA TYR A 364 -38.72 -24.45 -15.00
C TYR A 364 -39.63 -23.44 -14.30
N THR A 365 -40.08 -23.78 -13.09
CA THR A 365 -40.85 -22.87 -12.22
C THR A 365 -40.05 -22.63 -10.94
N LEU A 366 -39.98 -21.37 -10.51
CA LEU A 366 -39.31 -20.95 -9.28
C LEU A 366 -40.35 -20.63 -8.21
N ASP A 367 -40.09 -21.15 -7.01
CA ASP A 367 -40.81 -20.71 -5.83
C ASP A 367 -40.50 -19.23 -5.52
N LYS A 368 -41.48 -18.58 -4.91
CA LYS A 368 -41.32 -17.21 -4.41
C LYS A 368 -40.37 -17.21 -3.23
N ALA A 369 -39.39 -16.30 -3.22
CA ALA A 369 -38.50 -16.14 -2.07
C ALA A 369 -39.29 -15.81 -0.79
N SER A 370 -38.74 -16.13 0.38
CA SER A 370 -39.40 -15.84 1.66
C SER A 370 -39.25 -14.38 2.10
N GLY A 371 -38.20 -13.68 1.64
CA GLY A 371 -37.81 -12.36 2.15
C GLY A 371 -36.99 -12.42 3.44
N SER A 372 -36.57 -13.62 3.85
CA SER A 372 -35.67 -13.85 4.99
C SER A 372 -34.27 -13.32 4.70
N SER A 373 -33.54 -12.85 5.72
CA SER A 373 -32.13 -12.46 5.58
C SER A 373 -31.18 -13.64 5.31
N ASN A 374 -31.69 -14.87 5.31
CA ASN A 374 -30.96 -16.11 5.08
C ASN A 374 -31.76 -17.01 4.14
N GLU A 375 -31.92 -16.57 2.89
CA GLU A 375 -32.75 -17.27 1.90
C GLU A 375 -31.97 -18.38 1.19
N PRO A 376 -32.40 -19.65 1.26
CA PRO A 376 -31.81 -20.71 0.46
C PRO A 376 -32.15 -20.55 -1.03
N TYR A 377 -31.53 -21.37 -1.89
CA TYR A 377 -31.89 -21.36 -3.31
C TYR A 377 -33.37 -21.73 -3.50
N THR A 378 -33.96 -21.19 -4.56
CA THR A 378 -35.36 -21.47 -4.94
C THR A 378 -35.47 -22.54 -6.01
N LEU A 379 -34.41 -22.74 -6.80
CA LEU A 379 -34.35 -23.78 -7.82
C LEU A 379 -32.91 -24.30 -7.91
N LYS A 380 -32.77 -25.61 -7.92
CA LYS A 380 -31.53 -26.31 -8.24
C LYS A 380 -31.80 -27.28 -9.37
N ILE A 381 -30.91 -27.28 -10.35
CA ILE A 381 -30.94 -28.17 -11.50
C ILE A 381 -29.60 -28.89 -11.49
N ASP A 382 -29.63 -30.21 -11.33
CA ASP A 382 -28.45 -31.09 -11.32
C ASP A 382 -28.48 -32.03 -12.54
N ASP A 383 -27.39 -32.76 -12.75
CA ASP A 383 -27.24 -33.82 -13.78
C ASP A 383 -27.53 -33.31 -15.21
N LEU A 384 -27.20 -32.04 -15.51
CA LEU A 384 -27.42 -31.46 -16.85
C LEU A 384 -26.46 -32.03 -17.90
N HIS A 385 -25.20 -32.31 -17.52
CA HIS A 385 -24.13 -32.79 -18.39
C HIS A 385 -24.17 -32.22 -19.82
N THR A 386 -24.25 -30.89 -19.94
CA THR A 386 -24.45 -30.21 -21.23
C THR A 386 -23.21 -29.41 -21.61
N ASP A 387 -22.62 -29.71 -22.77
CA ASP A 387 -21.57 -28.87 -23.37
C ASP A 387 -22.16 -27.52 -23.80
N ALA A 388 -21.68 -26.43 -23.19
CA ALA A 388 -22.15 -25.09 -23.50
C ALA A 388 -21.06 -24.03 -23.29
N ARG A 389 -21.03 -23.05 -24.19
CA ARG A 389 -20.35 -21.77 -23.94
C ARG A 389 -21.33 -20.69 -23.49
N TYR A 390 -22.52 -20.73 -24.06
CA TYR A 390 -23.57 -19.74 -23.86
C TYR A 390 -24.75 -20.38 -23.12
N ILE A 391 -25.18 -19.73 -22.05
CA ILE A 391 -26.39 -20.10 -21.30
C ILE A 391 -27.37 -18.95 -21.41
N LYS A 392 -28.57 -19.23 -21.92
CA LYS A 392 -29.66 -18.27 -22.01
C LYS A 392 -30.75 -18.63 -21.02
N ILE A 393 -31.14 -17.66 -20.20
CA ILE A 393 -32.25 -17.77 -19.25
C ILE A 393 -33.30 -16.71 -19.62
N GLU A 394 -34.47 -17.17 -20.04
CA GLU A 394 -35.62 -16.32 -20.33
C GLU A 394 -36.54 -16.29 -19.12
N LEU A 395 -36.74 -15.11 -18.52
CA LEU A 395 -37.72 -14.89 -17.46
C LEU A 395 -39.08 -14.66 -18.12
N VAL A 396 -39.96 -15.66 -18.11
CA VAL A 396 -41.22 -15.68 -18.87
C VAL A 396 -42.37 -15.04 -18.11
N SER A 397 -42.39 -15.20 -16.79
CA SER A 397 -43.42 -14.66 -15.92
C SER A 397 -42.86 -14.27 -14.56
N SER A 398 -43.57 -13.38 -13.86
CA SER A 398 -43.20 -12.85 -12.55
C SER A 398 -44.35 -12.95 -11.55
N TYR A 399 -44.02 -12.91 -10.27
CA TYR A 399 -45.01 -12.70 -9.20
C TYR A 399 -45.56 -11.26 -9.15
N ASP A 400 -44.92 -10.32 -9.85
CA ASP A 400 -45.37 -8.94 -10.08
C ASP A 400 -45.83 -8.74 -11.53
N GLN A 401 -46.69 -7.75 -11.78
CA GLN A 401 -47.24 -7.52 -13.12
C GLN A 401 -46.30 -6.75 -14.06
N ASN A 402 -45.33 -6.00 -13.52
CA ASN A 402 -44.52 -5.03 -14.27
C ASN A 402 -43.01 -5.25 -14.13
N VAL A 403 -42.56 -6.02 -13.15
CA VAL A 403 -41.13 -6.22 -12.83
C VAL A 403 -40.85 -7.70 -12.69
N VAL A 404 -39.69 -8.14 -13.15
CA VAL A 404 -39.14 -9.47 -12.88
C VAL A 404 -37.69 -9.36 -12.44
N GLY A 405 -37.28 -10.18 -11.48
CA GLY A 405 -35.94 -10.16 -10.92
C GLY A 405 -35.48 -11.53 -10.45
N LEU A 406 -34.16 -11.64 -10.31
CA LEU A 406 -33.46 -12.80 -9.75
C LEU A 406 -32.45 -12.32 -8.72
N GLY A 407 -32.24 -13.12 -7.67
CA GLY A 407 -31.29 -12.85 -6.60
C GLY A 407 -29.87 -13.19 -7.01
N LYS A 408 -29.60 -14.47 -7.25
CA LYS A 408 -28.27 -15.02 -7.58
C LYS A 408 -28.39 -16.22 -8.52
N LEU A 409 -27.30 -16.52 -9.20
CA LEU A 409 -27.10 -17.67 -10.06
C LEU A 409 -25.69 -18.23 -9.83
N MET A 410 -25.59 -19.53 -9.61
CA MET A 410 -24.32 -20.25 -9.65
C MET A 410 -24.38 -21.35 -10.70
N ILE A 411 -23.22 -21.61 -11.31
CA ILE A 411 -23.02 -22.55 -12.39
C ILE A 411 -21.85 -23.42 -11.99
N PHE A 412 -21.99 -24.73 -12.10
CA PHE A 412 -20.90 -25.66 -11.81
C PHE A 412 -20.77 -26.70 -12.92
N ASN A 413 -19.53 -27.16 -13.12
CA ASN A 413 -19.24 -28.31 -13.98
C ASN A 413 -19.41 -29.64 -13.23
N ASP A 414 -19.15 -30.75 -13.93
CA ASP A 414 -19.23 -32.12 -13.42
C ASP A 414 -18.10 -32.49 -12.42
N GLU A 415 -17.12 -31.61 -12.25
CA GLU A 415 -16.07 -31.68 -11.21
C GLU A 415 -16.40 -30.80 -9.98
N GLU A 416 -17.62 -30.27 -9.89
CA GLU A 416 -18.10 -29.33 -8.87
C GLU A 416 -17.34 -27.98 -8.83
N GLU A 417 -16.61 -27.64 -9.90
CA GLU A 417 -15.93 -26.35 -10.02
C GLU A 417 -16.93 -25.26 -10.43
N PHE A 418 -16.85 -24.11 -9.78
CA PHE A 418 -17.66 -22.94 -10.13
C PHE A 418 -17.23 -22.35 -11.48
N LEU A 419 -18.20 -22.11 -12.36
CA LEU A 419 -18.00 -21.49 -13.66
C LEU A 419 -18.49 -20.03 -13.61
N PHE A 420 -17.60 -19.11 -14.01
CA PHE A 420 -17.88 -17.69 -14.13
C PHE A 420 -17.95 -17.28 -15.61
N GLY A 421 -18.86 -16.37 -15.94
CA GLY A 421 -19.05 -15.89 -17.31
C GLY A 421 -19.34 -14.40 -17.38
N GLU A 422 -19.21 -13.84 -18.57
CA GLU A 422 -19.71 -12.51 -18.85
C GLU A 422 -21.23 -12.56 -18.99
N ILE A 423 -21.94 -11.73 -18.22
CA ILE A 423 -23.40 -11.76 -18.15
C ILE A 423 -24.01 -10.47 -18.65
N THR A 424 -25.01 -10.60 -19.51
CA THR A 424 -25.82 -9.50 -20.05
C THR A 424 -27.29 -9.79 -19.83
N ALA A 425 -28.10 -8.75 -19.66
CA ALA A 425 -29.55 -8.93 -19.57
C ALA A 425 -30.30 -7.73 -20.15
N SER A 426 -31.51 -7.97 -20.63
CA SER A 426 -32.40 -6.94 -21.17
C SER A 426 -33.87 -7.26 -20.88
N PRO A 427 -34.70 -6.28 -20.46
CA PRO A 427 -34.32 -4.91 -20.06
C PRO A 427 -33.71 -4.88 -18.64
N SER A 428 -33.09 -3.76 -18.23
CA SER A 428 -32.54 -3.56 -16.87
C SER A 428 -33.16 -2.37 -16.14
N VAL A 429 -33.02 -2.35 -14.82
CA VAL A 429 -33.34 -1.20 -13.96
C VAL A 429 -32.05 -0.58 -13.46
N ASP A 430 -31.83 0.70 -13.77
CA ASP A 430 -30.63 1.46 -13.36
C ASP A 430 -30.85 2.34 -12.13
N THR A 431 -31.98 2.19 -11.42
CA THR A 431 -32.26 3.00 -10.23
C THR A 431 -31.35 2.58 -9.08
N LEU A 432 -30.56 3.54 -8.58
CA LEU A 432 -29.71 3.36 -7.40
C LEU A 432 -30.50 3.67 -6.12
N MET A 433 -30.25 2.91 -5.06
CA MET A 433 -30.90 3.06 -3.75
C MET A 433 -29.92 2.78 -2.62
N GLY A 434 -30.19 3.32 -1.43
CA GLY A 434 -29.40 3.01 -0.23
C GLY A 434 -27.93 3.41 -0.36
N ASN A 435 -27.03 2.54 0.08
CA ASN A 435 -25.58 2.74 0.02
C ASN A 435 -25.00 2.74 -1.42
N GLU A 436 -25.76 2.34 -2.44
CA GLU A 436 -25.32 2.48 -3.84
C GLU A 436 -24.98 3.94 -4.19
N LEU A 437 -25.63 4.91 -3.54
CA LEU A 437 -25.43 6.34 -3.76
C LEU A 437 -24.08 6.87 -3.24
N THR A 438 -23.41 6.12 -2.38
CA THR A 438 -22.08 6.48 -1.81
C THR A 438 -20.95 5.66 -2.43
N SER A 439 -21.26 4.93 -3.51
CA SER A 439 -20.32 4.06 -4.19
C SER A 439 -19.14 4.81 -4.78
N ARG A 440 -17.96 4.23 -4.62
CA ARG A 440 -16.69 4.71 -5.15
C ARG A 440 -15.75 3.56 -5.42
N LEU A 441 -14.74 3.81 -6.25
CA LEU A 441 -13.67 2.85 -6.54
C LEU A 441 -12.40 3.30 -5.86
N TRP A 442 -11.87 2.47 -4.96
CA TRP A 442 -10.46 2.54 -4.60
C TRP A 442 -9.70 1.63 -5.53
N LEU A 443 -8.72 2.20 -6.24
CA LEU A 443 -7.90 1.45 -7.16
C LEU A 443 -6.94 0.57 -6.35
N GLN A 444 -6.68 -0.63 -6.87
CA GLN A 444 -5.63 -1.51 -6.39
C GLN A 444 -4.58 -1.68 -7.48
N ASP A 445 -3.75 -2.71 -7.39
CA ASP A 445 -2.68 -2.94 -8.35
C ASP A 445 -3.23 -3.41 -9.72
N GLY A 446 -2.33 -3.49 -10.69
CA GLY A 446 -2.67 -3.83 -12.05
C GLY A 446 -1.50 -4.44 -12.82
N VAL A 447 -1.72 -4.71 -14.10
CA VAL A 447 -0.70 -5.24 -14.99
C VAL A 447 -0.86 -4.68 -16.40
N VAL A 448 0.26 -4.39 -17.05
CA VAL A 448 0.28 -3.99 -18.46
C VAL A 448 0.48 -5.21 -19.34
N ILE A 449 -0.47 -5.46 -20.24
CA ILE A 449 -0.41 -6.55 -21.22
C ILE A 449 -0.80 -5.97 -22.58
N ASN A 450 0.09 -6.12 -23.57
CA ASN A 450 -0.17 -5.71 -24.97
C ASN A 450 -0.71 -4.27 -25.10
N ASN A 451 -0.01 -3.29 -24.51
CA ASN A 451 -0.39 -1.87 -24.50
C ASN A 451 -1.75 -1.57 -23.86
N LYS A 452 -2.25 -2.44 -22.99
CA LYS A 452 -3.43 -2.18 -22.16
C LYS A 452 -3.04 -2.33 -20.70
N LEU A 453 -3.55 -1.42 -19.87
CA LEU A 453 -3.48 -1.53 -18.42
C LEU A 453 -4.76 -2.20 -17.92
N TYR A 454 -4.60 -3.23 -17.11
CA TYR A 454 -5.67 -3.92 -16.39
C TYR A 454 -5.54 -3.61 -14.90
N ILE A 455 -6.59 -3.07 -14.28
CA ILE A 455 -6.61 -2.62 -12.89
C ILE A 455 -7.68 -3.39 -12.13
N PHE A 456 -7.42 -3.78 -10.88
CA PHE A 456 -8.37 -4.54 -10.04
C PHE A 456 -8.99 -3.69 -8.92
N PRO A 457 -9.85 -2.69 -9.23
CA PRO A 457 -10.39 -1.81 -8.21
C PRO A 457 -11.31 -2.55 -7.23
N ILE A 458 -11.37 -2.06 -5.99
CA ILE A 458 -12.39 -2.49 -5.03
C ILE A 458 -13.56 -1.49 -5.01
N LEU A 459 -14.78 -2.01 -5.05
CA LEU A 459 -16.00 -1.24 -4.91
C LEU A 459 -16.27 -1.00 -3.42
N VAL A 460 -16.31 0.26 -3.03
CA VAL A 460 -16.54 0.69 -1.65
C VAL A 460 -17.85 1.45 -1.56
N LYS A 461 -18.64 1.14 -0.54
CA LYS A 461 -19.90 1.82 -0.19
C LYS A 461 -19.88 2.16 1.29
N ASP A 462 -20.62 3.20 1.67
CA ASP A 462 -20.75 3.56 3.09
C ASP A 462 -21.71 2.61 3.82
N GLU A 463 -21.35 2.23 5.03
CA GLU A 463 -22.16 1.41 5.94
C GLU A 463 -22.22 2.09 7.31
N GLY A 464 -23.28 2.85 7.56
CA GLY A 464 -23.39 3.70 8.75
C GLY A 464 -22.34 4.82 8.75
N GLU A 465 -21.50 4.87 9.78
CA GLU A 465 -20.38 5.82 9.88
C GLU A 465 -19.06 5.23 9.33
N ALA A 466 -19.09 4.00 8.80
CA ALA A 466 -17.95 3.29 8.25
C ALA A 466 -18.12 3.06 6.73
N PHE A 467 -17.20 2.30 6.15
CA PHE A 467 -17.26 1.84 4.77
C PHE A 467 -17.10 0.32 4.71
N LYS A 468 -17.55 -0.27 3.61
CA LYS A 468 -17.40 -1.70 3.32
C LYS A 468 -16.98 -1.92 1.88
N VAL A 469 -16.14 -2.94 1.67
CA VAL A 469 -15.80 -3.44 0.34
C VAL A 469 -16.86 -4.45 -0.09
N HIS A 470 -17.48 -4.20 -1.25
CA HIS A 470 -18.56 -5.03 -1.80
C HIS A 470 -18.11 -5.96 -2.93
N ASN A 471 -17.10 -5.55 -3.70
CA ASN A 471 -16.66 -6.30 -4.87
C ASN A 471 -15.21 -5.96 -5.25
N VAL A 472 -14.55 -6.89 -5.95
CA VAL A 472 -13.34 -6.65 -6.75
C VAL A 472 -13.77 -6.58 -8.22
N GLY A 473 -13.53 -5.45 -8.88
CA GLY A 473 -13.77 -5.25 -10.31
C GLY A 473 -12.52 -5.52 -11.14
N LEU A 474 -12.66 -5.42 -12.46
CA LEU A 474 -11.55 -5.37 -13.41
C LEU A 474 -11.81 -4.27 -14.43
N ILE A 475 -10.87 -3.34 -14.57
CA ILE A 475 -10.91 -2.27 -15.57
C ILE A 475 -9.81 -2.52 -16.59
N GLU A 476 -10.15 -2.54 -17.87
CA GLU A 476 -9.20 -2.51 -18.99
C GLU A 476 -9.15 -1.10 -19.57
N THR A 477 -7.97 -0.53 -19.78
CA THR A 477 -7.82 0.76 -20.48
C THR A 477 -6.62 0.73 -21.43
N PRO A 478 -6.72 1.26 -22.66
CA PRO A 478 -5.60 1.29 -23.58
C PRO A 478 -4.56 2.33 -23.16
N ILE A 479 -3.29 1.99 -23.40
CA ILE A 479 -2.14 2.88 -23.27
C ILE A 479 -1.78 3.39 -24.67
N ILE A 480 -1.93 4.68 -24.90
CA ILE A 480 -1.63 5.33 -26.19
C ILE A 480 -0.63 6.44 -25.96
N ASN A 481 0.52 6.39 -26.64
CA ASN A 481 1.63 7.33 -26.44
C ASN A 481 2.07 7.42 -24.97
N GLU A 482 2.19 6.25 -24.31
CA GLU A 482 2.58 6.13 -22.89
C GLU A 482 1.63 6.88 -21.93
N ARG A 483 0.37 7.03 -22.32
CA ARG A 483 -0.69 7.64 -21.50
C ARG A 483 -1.88 6.70 -21.38
N ILE A 484 -2.45 6.64 -20.18
CA ILE A 484 -3.64 5.86 -19.88
C ILE A 484 -4.85 6.60 -20.45
N ARG A 485 -5.69 5.91 -21.24
CA ARG A 485 -6.89 6.48 -21.86
C ARG A 485 -8.14 6.05 -21.12
N PHE A 486 -8.34 6.61 -19.93
CA PHE A 486 -9.44 6.24 -19.05
C PHE A 486 -10.83 6.48 -19.66
N GLU A 487 -10.97 7.39 -20.64
CA GLU A 487 -12.24 7.61 -21.35
C GLU A 487 -12.61 6.45 -22.29
N GLN A 488 -11.67 5.55 -22.55
CA GLN A 488 -11.84 4.34 -23.36
C GLN A 488 -11.81 3.07 -22.50
N ALA A 489 -12.04 3.20 -21.20
CA ALA A 489 -12.00 2.08 -20.28
C ALA A 489 -13.21 1.15 -20.44
N ASN A 490 -12.94 -0.16 -20.42
CA ASN A 490 -13.93 -1.21 -20.32
C ASN A 490 -13.96 -1.74 -18.89
N TYR A 491 -15.15 -2.13 -18.41
CA TYR A 491 -15.37 -2.57 -17.03
C TYR A 491 -15.92 -3.99 -17.04
N TYR A 492 -15.33 -4.87 -16.22
CA TYR A 492 -15.66 -6.28 -16.15
C TYR A 492 -15.91 -6.70 -14.71
N SER A 493 -16.91 -7.56 -14.52
CA SER A 493 -17.12 -8.21 -13.22
C SER A 493 -16.16 -9.37 -13.03
N THR A 494 -15.87 -9.71 -11.78
CA THR A 494 -14.91 -10.76 -11.43
C THR A 494 -15.44 -11.63 -10.28
N PRO A 495 -14.96 -12.88 -10.15
CA PRO A 495 -15.22 -13.73 -8.99
C PRO A 495 -14.18 -13.55 -7.87
N LEU A 496 -13.45 -12.43 -7.84
CA LEU A 496 -12.22 -12.27 -7.04
C LEU A 496 -12.45 -11.76 -5.60
N GLN A 497 -13.71 -11.55 -5.22
CA GLN A 497 -14.13 -11.38 -3.83
C GLN A 497 -14.87 -12.64 -3.38
N VAL A 498 -14.43 -13.26 -2.29
CA VAL A 498 -14.93 -14.57 -1.85
C VAL A 498 -15.17 -14.56 -0.36
N LYS A 499 -16.39 -14.87 0.06
CA LYS A 499 -16.70 -15.16 1.47
C LYS A 499 -16.52 -16.65 1.71
N THR A 500 -15.69 -17.01 2.68
CA THR A 500 -15.31 -18.40 2.95
C THR A 500 -16.05 -18.96 4.15
N GLU A 501 -16.16 -20.29 4.24
CA GLU A 501 -16.93 -20.98 5.30
C GLU A 501 -16.42 -20.70 6.72
N ASP A 502 -15.13 -20.39 6.88
CA ASP A 502 -14.51 -20.02 8.14
C ASP A 502 -14.81 -18.57 8.57
N GLY A 503 -15.71 -17.88 7.87
CA GLY A 503 -16.12 -16.50 8.13
C GLY A 503 -15.16 -15.45 7.58
N GLY A 504 -14.13 -15.88 6.85
CA GLY A 504 -13.17 -14.99 6.20
C GLY A 504 -13.73 -14.35 4.93
N THR A 505 -13.08 -13.27 4.49
CA THR A 505 -13.33 -12.70 3.17
C THR A 505 -12.02 -12.48 2.43
N ILE A 506 -11.91 -13.03 1.22
CA ILE A 506 -10.76 -12.87 0.35
C ILE A 506 -11.01 -11.72 -0.61
N PHE A 507 -9.99 -10.87 -0.80
CA PHE A 507 -9.94 -9.82 -1.81
C PHE A 507 -8.64 -9.94 -2.59
N PHE A 508 -8.72 -10.31 -3.88
CA PHE A 508 -7.56 -10.29 -4.78
C PHE A 508 -7.39 -8.91 -5.46
N GLY A 509 -6.18 -8.65 -5.96
CA GLY A 509 -5.83 -7.41 -6.67
C GLY A 509 -4.91 -6.47 -5.88
N ALA A 510 -4.60 -6.82 -4.63
CA ALA A 510 -3.74 -6.03 -3.72
C ALA A 510 -2.29 -5.87 -4.24
N GLY A 511 -1.81 -6.82 -5.04
CA GLY A 511 -0.51 -6.76 -5.70
C GLY A 511 -0.47 -7.68 -6.92
N LEU A 512 0.23 -7.27 -7.98
CA LEU A 512 0.45 -8.06 -9.19
C LEU A 512 1.94 -8.30 -9.41
N LEU A 513 2.27 -9.48 -9.93
CA LEU A 513 3.63 -9.81 -10.37
C LEU A 513 3.56 -10.45 -11.76
N ASN A 514 4.08 -9.72 -12.75
CA ASN A 514 4.29 -10.28 -14.08
C ASN A 514 5.53 -11.19 -14.07
N ASN A 515 5.31 -12.50 -13.97
CA ASN A 515 6.38 -13.52 -13.92
C ASN A 515 6.49 -14.31 -15.25
N VAL A 516 5.84 -13.83 -16.31
CA VAL A 516 5.66 -14.55 -17.58
C VAL A 516 6.99 -14.98 -18.20
N SER A 517 8.01 -14.14 -18.15
CA SER A 517 9.34 -14.46 -18.68
C SER A 517 10.07 -15.58 -17.94
N ARG A 518 9.60 -15.97 -16.74
CA ARG A 518 10.21 -17.00 -15.89
C ARG A 518 9.41 -18.30 -15.89
N ASP A 519 8.09 -18.23 -15.73
CA ASP A 519 7.24 -19.42 -15.63
C ASP A 519 5.94 -19.35 -16.45
N GLY A 520 5.74 -18.30 -17.25
CA GLY A 520 4.58 -18.13 -18.10
C GLY A 520 3.36 -17.48 -17.42
N TYR A 521 3.40 -17.23 -16.11
CA TYR A 521 2.24 -16.76 -15.36
C TYR A 521 2.34 -15.30 -14.91
N ILE A 522 1.18 -14.68 -14.76
CA ILE A 522 0.99 -13.49 -13.94
C ILE A 522 0.41 -13.96 -12.60
N TYR A 523 1.03 -13.53 -11.50
CA TYR A 523 0.55 -13.80 -10.15
C TYR A 523 -0.27 -12.62 -9.66
N ILE A 524 -1.42 -12.94 -9.04
CA ILE A 524 -2.28 -11.98 -8.38
C ILE A 524 -2.32 -12.29 -6.89
N TYR A 525 -1.91 -11.31 -6.10
CA TYR A 525 -1.92 -11.37 -4.66
C TYR A 525 -3.17 -10.68 -4.13
N GLY A 526 -3.64 -11.22 -3.02
CA GLY A 526 -4.75 -10.69 -2.27
C GLY A 526 -4.50 -10.86 -0.78
N TYR A 527 -5.53 -10.57 -0.01
CA TYR A 527 -5.54 -10.91 1.40
C TYR A 527 -6.86 -11.57 1.78
N LYS A 528 -6.77 -12.56 2.67
CA LYS A 528 -7.89 -13.10 3.41
C LYS A 528 -8.03 -12.33 4.72
N ASP A 529 -9.13 -11.61 4.86
CA ASP A 529 -9.50 -10.87 6.07
C ASP A 529 -10.20 -11.82 7.04
N LEU A 530 -9.57 -12.06 8.20
CA LEU A 530 -9.97 -12.95 9.29
C LEU A 530 -9.54 -12.31 10.63
N VAL A 531 -8.96 -13.08 11.55
CA VAL A 531 -8.16 -12.54 12.66
C VAL A 531 -6.83 -12.04 12.06
N GLY A 532 -6.84 -10.77 11.64
CA GLY A 532 -5.77 -10.17 10.84
C GLY A 532 -5.86 -10.56 9.37
N ARG A 533 -4.97 -9.97 8.56
CA ARG A 533 -4.93 -10.17 7.11
C ARG A 533 -3.84 -11.16 6.73
N HIS A 534 -4.18 -12.15 5.91
CA HIS A 534 -3.27 -13.20 5.47
C HIS A 534 -3.06 -13.11 3.96
N LEU A 535 -1.81 -13.05 3.51
CA LEU A 535 -1.47 -13.02 2.08
C LEU A 535 -2.01 -14.29 1.41
N VAL A 536 -2.69 -14.12 0.28
CA VAL A 536 -3.11 -15.23 -0.59
C VAL A 536 -2.67 -14.96 -2.02
N VAL A 537 -2.53 -16.01 -2.82
CA VAL A 537 -2.06 -15.88 -4.21
C VAL A 537 -2.83 -16.78 -5.17
N GLY A 538 -3.11 -16.23 -6.35
CA GLY A 538 -3.53 -16.96 -7.54
C GLY A 538 -2.64 -16.61 -8.73
N ARG A 539 -2.88 -17.27 -9.86
CA ARG A 539 -2.16 -17.03 -11.10
C ARG A 539 -3.00 -17.34 -12.33
N PHE A 540 -2.63 -16.73 -13.44
CA PHE A 540 -3.27 -16.90 -14.75
C PHE A 540 -2.26 -16.66 -15.88
N LEU A 541 -2.55 -17.20 -17.07
CA LEU A 541 -1.79 -16.87 -18.29
C LEU A 541 -2.25 -15.52 -18.84
N PRO A 542 -1.38 -14.71 -19.49
CA PRO A 542 -1.75 -13.39 -19.99
C PRO A 542 -3.00 -13.37 -20.89
N GLU A 543 -3.19 -14.38 -21.73
CA GLU A 543 -4.35 -14.56 -22.61
C GLU A 543 -5.66 -14.83 -21.85
N ASP A 544 -5.59 -15.30 -20.61
CA ASP A 544 -6.73 -15.68 -19.77
C ASP A 544 -7.21 -14.54 -18.85
N ILE A 545 -6.71 -13.31 -18.99
CA ILE A 545 -7.04 -12.20 -18.08
C ILE A 545 -8.55 -11.90 -17.96
N LEU A 546 -9.34 -12.22 -18.99
CA LEU A 546 -10.81 -12.10 -18.98
C LEU A 546 -11.54 -13.45 -18.87
N ASN A 547 -10.81 -14.55 -18.71
CA ASN A 547 -11.36 -15.90 -18.59
C ASN A 547 -11.01 -16.50 -17.23
N PHE A 548 -11.79 -16.16 -16.22
CA PHE A 548 -11.56 -16.56 -14.83
C PHE A 548 -11.66 -18.08 -14.60
N ASN A 549 -12.29 -18.84 -15.50
CA ASN A 549 -12.37 -20.31 -15.41
C ASN A 549 -11.01 -20.99 -15.62
N ASN A 550 -10.03 -20.28 -16.19
CA ASN A 550 -8.66 -20.76 -16.38
C ASN A 550 -7.70 -20.31 -15.26
N TRP A 551 -8.19 -19.52 -14.29
CA TRP A 551 -7.37 -19.05 -13.19
C TRP A 551 -7.19 -20.16 -12.15
N THR A 552 -6.07 -20.11 -11.43
CA THR A 552 -5.78 -21.09 -10.37
C THR A 552 -5.26 -20.39 -9.12
N TYR A 553 -5.50 -20.98 -7.95
CA TYR A 553 -5.26 -20.41 -6.63
C TYR A 553 -4.43 -21.38 -5.79
N PHE A 554 -3.47 -20.86 -5.02
CA PHE A 554 -2.56 -21.71 -4.28
C PHE A 554 -3.18 -22.19 -2.96
N ASN A 555 -3.37 -23.49 -2.82
CA ASN A 555 -4.00 -24.10 -1.65
C ASN A 555 -3.01 -24.48 -0.53
N GLY A 556 -1.76 -24.00 -0.61
CA GLY A 556 -0.67 -24.37 0.32
C GLY A 556 0.26 -25.45 -0.23
N ASP A 557 -0.21 -26.27 -1.18
CA ASP A 557 0.56 -27.34 -1.80
C ASP A 557 0.68 -27.18 -3.33
N THR A 558 -0.43 -26.87 -4.00
CA THR A 558 -0.52 -26.74 -5.45
C THR A 558 -1.51 -25.64 -5.86
N PHE A 559 -1.51 -25.31 -7.14
CA PHE A 559 -2.50 -24.44 -7.75
C PHE A 559 -3.75 -25.25 -8.15
N VAL A 560 -4.91 -24.87 -7.64
CA VAL A 560 -6.22 -25.49 -7.90
C VAL A 560 -7.22 -24.47 -8.45
N LYS A 561 -8.32 -24.88 -9.09
CA LYS A 561 -9.32 -23.93 -9.60
C LYS A 561 -10.23 -23.33 -8.53
N ASP A 562 -10.54 -24.11 -7.49
CA ASP A 562 -11.43 -23.64 -6.41
C ASP A 562 -10.73 -22.62 -5.52
N ILE A 563 -11.18 -21.37 -5.64
CA ILE A 563 -10.68 -20.21 -4.91
C ILE A 563 -10.91 -20.32 -3.39
N ASN A 564 -11.90 -21.11 -2.93
CA ASN A 564 -12.18 -21.30 -1.51
C ASN A 564 -11.10 -22.13 -0.81
N GLN A 565 -10.31 -22.89 -1.56
CA GLN A 565 -9.21 -23.70 -1.03
C GLN A 565 -7.92 -22.91 -0.80
N VAL A 566 -7.90 -21.61 -1.16
CA VAL A 566 -6.69 -20.79 -1.01
C VAL A 566 -6.25 -20.71 0.45
N GLN A 567 -4.94 -20.87 0.68
CA GLN A 567 -4.35 -20.82 2.01
C GLN A 567 -3.52 -19.55 2.21
N GLY A 568 -3.47 -19.09 3.45
CA GLY A 568 -2.65 -17.94 3.85
C GLY A 568 -1.15 -18.28 3.79
N LEU A 569 -0.36 -17.46 3.10
CA LEU A 569 1.08 -17.62 2.94
C LEU A 569 1.88 -17.01 4.11
N ILE A 570 1.42 -15.85 4.59
CA ILE A 570 1.99 -15.11 5.72
C ILE A 570 0.93 -14.13 6.25
N SER A 571 0.87 -13.94 7.57
CA SER A 571 -0.08 -13.02 8.21
C SER A 571 0.42 -11.56 8.22
N LYS A 572 -0.42 -10.63 8.69
CA LYS A 572 -0.13 -9.21 8.94
C LYS A 572 0.13 -8.34 7.71
N VAL A 573 -0.35 -8.76 6.52
CA VAL A 573 -0.21 -7.94 5.32
C VAL A 573 -1.15 -6.73 5.32
N SER A 574 -0.80 -5.68 4.58
CA SER A 574 -1.65 -4.53 4.29
C SER A 574 -2.47 -4.76 3.00
N PRO A 575 -3.62 -4.08 2.81
CA PRO A 575 -4.39 -4.11 1.56
C PRO A 575 -3.63 -3.63 0.33
N GLU A 576 -2.56 -2.87 0.52
CA GLU A 576 -1.61 -2.47 -0.52
C GLU A 576 -0.25 -3.07 -0.16
N LEU A 577 0.30 -3.86 -1.08
CA LEU A 577 1.53 -4.62 -0.90
C LEU A 577 2.22 -4.85 -2.24
N SER A 578 3.42 -5.44 -2.22
CA SER A 578 4.07 -5.94 -3.43
C SER A 578 4.82 -7.23 -3.17
N VAL A 579 4.77 -8.17 -4.11
CA VAL A 579 5.75 -9.25 -4.22
C VAL A 579 6.57 -9.01 -5.49
N THR A 580 7.86 -8.78 -5.32
CA THR A 580 8.75 -8.39 -6.42
C THR A 580 9.85 -9.42 -6.61
N TYR A 581 10.11 -9.84 -7.84
CA TYR A 581 11.29 -10.64 -8.15
C TYR A 581 12.56 -9.78 -8.13
N MET A 582 13.60 -10.27 -7.47
CA MET A 582 14.90 -9.59 -7.33
C MET A 582 15.90 -10.14 -8.36
N PRO A 583 16.18 -9.42 -9.46
CA PRO A 583 16.99 -9.96 -10.56
C PRO A 583 18.50 -9.94 -10.33
N SER A 584 18.96 -9.27 -9.29
CA SER A 584 20.38 -9.05 -8.98
C SER A 584 20.51 -8.62 -7.52
N GLY A 585 21.75 -8.50 -7.04
CA GLY A 585 22.03 -7.97 -5.71
C GLY A 585 22.00 -9.03 -4.61
N MET A 586 21.86 -8.60 -3.36
CA MET A 586 21.89 -9.48 -2.17
C MET A 586 20.85 -10.61 -2.23
N TYR A 587 19.69 -10.33 -2.82
CA TYR A 587 18.56 -11.26 -2.90
C TYR A 587 18.33 -11.79 -4.32
N GLU A 588 19.37 -11.84 -5.16
CA GLU A 588 19.26 -12.36 -6.53
C GLU A 588 18.53 -13.71 -6.60
N GLY A 589 17.54 -13.78 -7.50
CA GLY A 589 16.75 -14.99 -7.72
C GLY A 589 15.63 -15.22 -6.70
N LYS A 590 15.42 -14.30 -5.76
CA LYS A 590 14.37 -14.39 -4.73
C LYS A 590 13.16 -13.51 -5.04
N TYR A 591 12.10 -13.72 -4.29
CA TYR A 591 10.88 -12.90 -4.28
C TYR A 591 10.79 -12.16 -2.95
N MET A 592 10.66 -10.84 -3.01
CA MET A 592 10.54 -9.95 -1.86
C MET A 592 9.10 -9.48 -1.71
N LEU A 593 8.44 -9.91 -0.63
CA LEU A 593 7.21 -9.30 -0.15
C LEU A 593 7.57 -8.02 0.62
N THR A 594 6.98 -6.89 0.27
CA THR A 594 7.10 -5.62 1.01
C THR A 594 5.71 -5.15 1.43
N VAL A 595 5.56 -4.84 2.73
CA VAL A 595 4.28 -4.49 3.36
C VAL A 595 4.45 -3.46 4.46
N MET A 596 3.34 -2.83 4.87
CA MET A 596 3.23 -2.31 6.23
C MET A 596 2.55 -3.36 7.11
N GLU A 597 3.24 -3.84 8.13
CA GLU A 597 2.68 -4.85 9.03
C GLU A 597 1.38 -4.35 9.68
N ASP A 598 0.38 -5.22 9.80
CA ASP A 598 -0.90 -4.93 10.47
C ASP A 598 -1.59 -3.65 9.93
N THR A 599 -1.37 -3.33 8.65
CA THR A 599 -1.98 -2.23 7.88
C THR A 599 -1.62 -0.81 8.32
N THR A 600 -1.69 -0.49 9.60
CA THR A 600 -1.50 0.88 10.13
C THR A 600 -0.49 0.93 11.28
N SER A 601 0.42 -0.04 11.38
CA SER A 601 1.39 -0.11 12.49
C SER A 601 2.50 0.94 12.40
N GLY A 602 2.72 1.50 11.21
CA GLY A 602 3.90 2.31 10.90
C GLY A 602 5.19 1.52 10.71
N LYS A 603 5.15 0.18 10.76
CA LYS A 603 6.29 -0.70 10.54
C LYS A 603 6.32 -1.22 9.12
N ILE A 604 7.30 -0.77 8.34
CA ILE A 604 7.54 -1.24 6.99
C ILE A 604 8.54 -2.38 7.05
N SER A 605 8.15 -3.51 6.49
CA SER A 605 8.91 -4.75 6.57
C SER A 605 8.96 -5.46 5.23
N TYR A 606 9.96 -6.32 5.07
CA TYR A 606 9.99 -7.28 3.98
C TYR A 606 10.13 -8.72 4.47
N ALA A 607 9.72 -9.66 3.61
CA ALA A 607 9.96 -11.09 3.76
C ALA A 607 10.42 -11.67 2.42
N ILE A 608 11.27 -12.70 2.47
CA ILE A 608 11.92 -13.30 1.29
C ILE A 608 11.40 -14.71 1.05
N SER A 609 11.23 -15.10 -0.21
CA SER A 609 10.87 -16.46 -0.63
C SER A 609 11.67 -16.88 -1.87
N ASP A 610 11.86 -18.20 -2.03
CA ASP A 610 12.45 -18.81 -3.24
C ASP A 610 11.46 -18.90 -4.41
N THR A 611 10.15 -18.85 -4.11
CA THR A 611 9.07 -18.91 -5.10
C THR A 611 8.12 -17.72 -4.95
N PRO A 612 7.30 -17.38 -5.95
CA PRO A 612 6.32 -16.30 -5.82
C PRO A 612 5.18 -16.64 -4.85
N TYR A 613 5.01 -17.91 -4.47
CA TYR A 613 3.93 -18.38 -3.59
C TYR A 613 4.43 -18.90 -2.23
N GLY A 614 5.66 -18.55 -1.85
CA GLY A 614 6.22 -18.91 -0.54
C GLY A 614 6.95 -20.26 -0.51
N THR A 615 7.34 -20.75 0.68
CA THR A 615 7.15 -20.13 2.00
C THR A 615 7.98 -18.86 2.18
N PHE A 616 7.38 -17.80 2.70
CA PHE A 616 8.08 -16.55 3.03
C PHE A 616 8.82 -16.66 4.38
N SER A 617 9.96 -15.98 4.49
CA SER A 617 10.69 -15.83 5.76
C SER A 617 9.87 -15.07 6.81
N ALA A 618 10.38 -15.02 8.05
CA ALA A 618 9.91 -14.03 9.01
C ALA A 618 10.12 -12.60 8.47
N TYR A 619 9.27 -11.66 8.91
CA TYR A 619 9.42 -10.25 8.58
C TYR A 619 10.71 -9.67 9.15
N ILE A 620 11.38 -8.87 8.32
CA ILE A 620 12.49 -8.01 8.71
C ILE A 620 11.97 -6.57 8.65
N ASN A 621 11.82 -5.96 9.83
CA ASN A 621 11.44 -4.56 9.97
C ASN A 621 12.61 -3.66 9.54
N ILE A 622 12.36 -2.80 8.55
CA ILE A 622 13.38 -1.94 7.96
C ILE A 622 13.17 -0.47 8.26
N TYR A 623 11.94 -0.06 8.59
CA TYR A 623 11.63 1.35 8.79
C TYR A 623 10.39 1.51 9.66
N GLU A 624 10.50 2.36 10.68
CA GLU A 624 9.38 2.77 11.51
C GLU A 624 9.05 4.24 11.26
N THR A 625 7.84 4.52 10.78
CA THR A 625 7.44 5.85 10.36
C THR A 625 7.24 6.78 11.56
N ASN A 626 7.65 8.05 11.44
CA ASN A 626 7.35 9.08 12.44
C ASN A 626 6.53 10.24 11.85
N VAL A 627 5.24 10.29 12.18
CA VAL A 627 4.30 11.35 11.76
C VAL A 627 3.69 12.10 12.94
N SER A 628 4.28 12.00 14.13
CA SER A 628 3.76 12.55 15.39
C SER A 628 3.57 14.08 15.38
N HIS A 629 4.32 14.77 14.52
CA HIS A 629 4.22 16.22 14.32
C HIS A 629 2.94 16.65 13.56
N LEU A 630 2.22 15.71 12.93
CA LEU A 630 0.95 15.94 12.25
C LEU A 630 -0.22 15.48 13.12
N ARG A 631 -1.27 16.32 13.20
CA ARG A 631 -2.35 16.12 14.17
C ARG A 631 -3.13 14.82 13.87
N GLY A 632 -3.06 13.87 14.80
CA GLY A 632 -3.78 12.60 14.73
C GLY A 632 -3.37 11.70 13.56
N ALA A 633 -2.20 11.98 12.97
CA ALA A 633 -1.73 11.28 11.78
C ALA A 633 -1.30 9.85 12.10
N PHE A 634 -1.52 8.96 11.13
CA PHE A 634 -1.03 7.59 11.10
C PHE A 634 -0.58 7.26 9.68
N THR A 635 0.21 6.21 9.54
CA THR A 635 0.71 5.73 8.26
C THR A 635 0.14 4.36 7.95
N TYR A 636 0.06 4.02 6.68
CA TYR A 636 -0.54 2.78 6.20
C TYR A 636 -0.02 2.41 4.81
N ASN A 637 -0.27 1.17 4.39
CA ASN A 637 -0.12 0.72 3.01
C ASN A 637 1.28 0.98 2.41
N ALA A 638 2.27 0.15 2.79
CA ALA A 638 3.60 0.24 2.19
C ALA A 638 3.81 -0.81 1.10
N LYS A 639 4.47 -0.42 0.00
CA LYS A 639 4.83 -1.34 -1.09
C LYS A 639 6.06 -0.88 -1.87
N LEU A 640 6.75 -1.85 -2.47
CA LEU A 640 7.86 -1.62 -3.41
C LEU A 640 7.31 -1.29 -4.80
N HIS A 641 8.03 -0.43 -5.52
CA HIS A 641 7.72 0.01 -6.89
C HIS A 641 8.81 -0.43 -7.87
N PRO A 642 8.67 -1.59 -8.55
CA PRO A 642 9.66 -2.06 -9.50
C PRO A 642 9.91 -1.06 -10.64
N ALA A 643 8.83 -0.45 -11.16
CA ALA A 643 8.91 0.62 -12.16
C ALA A 643 9.74 1.83 -11.72
N LEU A 644 9.88 2.12 -10.42
CA LEU A 644 10.72 3.23 -9.91
C LEU A 644 12.12 2.77 -9.46
N SER A 645 12.30 1.47 -9.27
CA SER A 645 13.51 0.89 -8.70
C SER A 645 14.61 0.66 -9.74
N LYS A 646 15.84 0.57 -9.24
CA LYS A 646 17.06 0.24 -9.99
C LYS A 646 17.79 -0.91 -9.28
N PRO A 647 18.68 -1.66 -9.97
CA PRO A 647 19.51 -2.65 -9.32
C PRO A 647 20.27 -2.05 -8.12
N GLY A 648 20.09 -2.62 -6.93
CA GLY A 648 20.69 -2.15 -5.68
C GLY A 648 20.07 -0.88 -5.07
N GLU A 649 19.03 -0.30 -5.66
CA GLU A 649 18.28 0.85 -5.12
C GLU A 649 16.77 0.66 -5.35
N TYR A 650 16.06 0.25 -4.30
CA TYR A 650 14.65 -0.09 -4.36
C TYR A 650 13.78 1.00 -3.74
N ILE A 651 12.72 1.41 -4.44
CA ILE A 651 11.82 2.47 -3.99
C ILE A 651 10.60 1.84 -3.35
N VAL A 652 10.33 2.22 -2.10
CA VAL A 652 9.13 1.83 -1.36
C VAL A 652 8.34 3.09 -1.01
N SER A 653 7.03 3.04 -1.19
CA SER A 653 6.16 4.11 -0.71
C SER A 653 5.33 3.69 0.50
N TYR A 654 4.76 4.67 1.20
CA TYR A 654 3.69 4.48 2.18
C TYR A 654 2.78 5.71 2.21
N ASN A 655 1.55 5.55 2.70
CA ASN A 655 0.54 6.61 2.77
C ASN A 655 0.45 7.21 4.18
N VAL A 656 -0.01 8.47 4.27
CA VAL A 656 -0.25 9.19 5.54
C VAL A 656 -1.68 9.70 5.58
N ASN A 657 -2.43 9.33 6.61
CA ASN A 657 -3.80 9.80 6.85
C ASN A 657 -3.96 10.22 8.31
N THR A 658 -5.16 10.58 8.75
CA THR A 658 -5.46 11.08 10.09
C THR A 658 -6.79 10.55 10.59
N THR A 659 -6.86 10.30 11.90
CA THR A 659 -8.11 9.96 12.60
C THR A 659 -9.02 11.17 12.82
N GLN A 660 -8.55 12.38 12.48
CA GLN A 660 -9.27 13.63 12.71
C GLN A 660 -9.57 14.33 11.39
N VAL A 661 -10.84 14.30 10.96
CA VAL A 661 -11.29 14.89 9.69
C VAL A 661 -10.81 16.35 9.51
N GLY A 662 -10.88 17.18 10.56
CA GLY A 662 -10.43 18.57 10.48
C GLY A 662 -8.92 18.74 10.23
N ALA A 663 -8.10 17.70 10.45
CA ALA A 663 -6.67 17.74 10.18
C ALA A 663 -6.35 17.59 8.69
N LEU A 664 -7.27 17.04 7.88
CA LEU A 664 -7.15 16.97 6.42
C LEU A 664 -7.08 18.35 5.73
N SER A 665 -7.35 19.42 6.48
CA SER A 665 -7.08 20.80 6.02
C SER A 665 -5.58 21.09 5.83
N ASP A 666 -4.68 20.32 6.46
CA ASP A 666 -3.25 20.39 6.23
C ASP A 666 -2.86 19.47 5.05
N ALA A 667 -2.40 20.06 3.94
CA ALA A 667 -2.00 19.33 2.74
C ALA A 667 -0.75 18.48 2.93
N ARG A 668 -0.07 18.57 4.10
CA ARG A 668 0.97 17.63 4.46
C ARG A 668 0.42 16.24 4.77
N ILE A 669 -0.87 16.14 5.08
CA ILE A 669 -1.59 14.86 5.23
C ILE A 669 -2.23 14.52 3.88
N TYR A 670 -2.29 13.21 3.57
CA TYR A 670 -2.95 12.66 2.39
C TYR A 670 -2.17 12.80 1.08
N TYR A 671 -0.87 12.48 1.12
CA TYR A 671 -0.07 12.21 -0.08
C TYR A 671 1.00 11.14 0.22
N PRO A 672 1.52 10.41 -0.79
CA PRO A 672 2.48 9.33 -0.57
C PRO A 672 3.85 9.82 -0.08
N ARG A 673 4.53 9.01 0.72
CA ARG A 673 5.93 9.20 1.15
C ARG A 673 6.78 8.08 0.58
N PHE A 674 8.07 8.33 0.38
CA PHE A 674 8.97 7.36 -0.22
C PHE A 674 10.22 7.15 0.63
N ILE A 675 10.70 5.91 0.66
CA ILE A 675 12.01 5.53 1.16
C ILE A 675 12.77 4.78 0.06
N LYS A 676 14.10 4.86 0.11
CA LYS A 676 15.02 4.05 -0.67
C LYS A 676 15.60 2.97 0.20
N ILE A 677 15.65 1.76 -0.34
CA ILE A 677 16.41 0.63 0.17
C ILE A 677 17.64 0.49 -0.72
N ILE A 678 18.83 0.74 -0.19
CA ILE A 678 20.08 0.78 -0.93
C ILE A 678 20.98 -0.37 -0.48
N GLU A 679 21.47 -1.18 -1.40
CA GLU A 679 22.42 -2.24 -1.07
C GLU A 679 23.80 -1.67 -0.74
N VAL A 680 24.39 -2.14 0.37
CA VAL A 680 25.79 -1.79 0.71
C VAL A 680 26.73 -2.39 -0.33
N LYS A 681 27.68 -1.57 -0.80
CA LYS A 681 28.69 -1.99 -1.77
C LYS A 681 29.73 -2.87 -1.08
N LYS A 682 30.14 -3.92 -1.78
CA LYS A 682 31.16 -4.86 -1.33
C LYS A 682 32.57 -4.34 -1.52
#